data_AF-A0A6P0HX65-F1
#
_entry.id   AF-A0A6P0HX65-F1
#
_cell.length_a   1.000
_cell.length_b   1.000
_cell.length_c   1.000
_cell.angle_alpha   90.00
_cell.angle_beta   90.00
_cell.angle_gamma   90.00
#
_symmetry.space_group_name_H-M   'P 1'
#
loop_
_entity.id
_entity.type
_entity.pdbx_description
1 polymer ?
#
loop_
_entity_poly.entity_id
_entity_poly.type
_entity_poly.pdbx_seq_one_letter_code
_entity_poly.pdbx_strand_id
1 'polypeptide(L)'
;MKEDFDIRDYIHLLGDKTPEGKYHCPFCGGHNLSVAKDSPAFDCYNCRDTGAITKAVLEIAKEYSPSDRFRKEYKPIQTTNYFYPDRSGSPLVKVVREDKDFGQKEFFQHRYDAGLRTYVKKIKGFVLRADIPIYRYQEVRKAIADGQTIFIVEGEACVDALWKLGIAATCNIGGSGKWEDSDSHDLKDAQQIVICPDRDWSGIKHGDRIFKDFLEAKWLYAYPESLLWNRLNKSGGVDVYDWIKDFKLTSEDIFQAIEDSRRDIEKNNEAKKGQQREVAKKKPGRPKKRPDESEIALDILPQFQDKFLYISDLKIWMQYEIKHLGVWTEVDSDIPTDEVERFLDEQGIGYTANYTSGITKILRRKVRVDKDEINKKSSKKIAFLNCVLDLKTKNILSHHPRHYNTSCLPYNYAPSDTLCGPILHWLRERVNGAEDVMMLLRCYLKAIVTGRTDLQKYLELIGPGGSGKSTFINLAVALVGQENIHSTEFKRLENNKFELAALQGKKLLQVTDAEKHNGSAALLKSITGDDMIPVEKKYHDVGKFKPQCMCIFAANKIPSSEDITSGLARRRITVYFKNQVDNKNQDDLFKIDSDMIGGDFAPYIPAFFNWILGVSDDDVFNYLKRTEEFVPSLDAERSETLCLVNQVADWVNSNLVLREGHRTSVGVAKPDKDPGSKSRYLHVAEWLYPNYRDYTDSVGKRPLSLRSFVSMLEDLIFYQLKDKLGDLVKRGKDRASSFFEGIKLRQNFDRDDALIDSLFIPSATTELTDVSSETSDIQDEAGIGAKEGTTESVFPVSETSFEVGDRVVDFSEDLEGVIIKKDRQQPFPYLLKLDNGCEHRTSLDFLDFVPNEEDLTLASQYNCNIYFAGRELACVIGKMLRFFLGGEIDIYNQSPDKWNSAFRMACQYLISCCGESGSKVVKQIKEIKAKNSS
;
A
#
# COMPACT_ATOMS: atom_id res chain seq x y z
N MET A 1 -0.15 -25.93 16.94
CA MET A 1 -1.38 -25.41 17.57
C MET A 1 -2.12 -26.54 18.28
N LYS A 2 -1.73 -26.86 19.52
CA LYS A 2 -2.58 -27.64 20.45
C LYS A 2 -2.21 -27.49 21.93
N GLU A 3 -1.21 -26.69 22.31
CA GLU A 3 -0.71 -26.64 23.70
C GLU A 3 -1.17 -25.43 24.54
N ASP A 4 -1.80 -24.40 23.95
CA ASP A 4 -2.27 -23.21 24.70
C ASP A 4 -3.79 -23.11 24.87
N PHE A 5 -4.58 -24.10 24.42
CA PHE A 5 -6.03 -24.05 24.61
C PHE A 5 -6.42 -24.60 25.99
N ASP A 6 -6.83 -23.71 26.88
CA ASP A 6 -7.47 -24.07 28.15
C ASP A 6 -8.96 -23.70 28.08
N ILE A 7 -9.84 -24.70 28.05
CA ILE A 7 -11.29 -24.47 27.96
C ILE A 7 -11.83 -23.63 29.14
N ARG A 8 -11.09 -23.57 30.26
CA ARG A 8 -11.46 -22.77 31.43
C ARG A 8 -11.44 -21.28 31.15
N ASP A 9 -10.58 -20.83 30.24
CA ASP A 9 -10.52 -19.44 29.79
C ASP A 9 -11.80 -19.04 29.00
N TYR A 10 -12.60 -20.02 28.56
CA TYR A 10 -13.79 -19.85 27.73
C TYR A 10 -15.07 -20.37 28.38
N ILE A 11 -15.08 -20.65 29.69
CA ILE A 11 -16.25 -21.17 30.40
C ILE A 11 -17.47 -20.26 30.25
N HIS A 12 -17.27 -18.94 30.23
CA HIS A 12 -18.32 -17.95 30.03
C HIS A 12 -19.04 -18.08 28.68
N LEU A 13 -18.39 -18.68 27.66
CA LEU A 13 -18.98 -18.96 26.35
C LEU A 13 -19.79 -20.27 26.30
N LEU A 14 -19.69 -21.12 27.32
CA LEU A 14 -20.38 -22.42 27.38
C LEU A 14 -21.80 -22.33 27.95
N GLY A 15 -22.21 -21.15 28.44
CA GLY A 15 -23.53 -20.92 29.04
C GLY A 15 -23.72 -21.55 30.43
N ASP A 16 -24.96 -21.60 30.88
CA ASP A 16 -25.33 -22.15 32.19
C ASP A 16 -25.10 -23.67 32.28
N LYS A 17 -24.80 -24.13 33.49
CA LYS A 17 -24.67 -25.57 33.77
C LYS A 17 -26.03 -26.24 33.83
N THR A 18 -26.08 -27.51 33.42
CA THR A 18 -27.22 -28.39 33.64
C THR A 18 -27.44 -28.64 35.14
N PRO A 19 -28.61 -29.15 35.55
CA PRO A 19 -28.86 -29.55 36.95
C PRO A 19 -27.83 -30.55 37.51
N GLU A 20 -27.19 -31.36 36.65
CA GLU A 20 -26.11 -32.28 37.05
C GLU A 20 -24.71 -31.64 37.09
N GLY A 21 -24.60 -30.31 36.89
CA GLY A 21 -23.35 -29.56 36.97
C GLY A 21 -22.43 -29.69 35.73
N LYS A 22 -22.97 -30.09 34.59
CA LYS A 22 -22.27 -30.23 33.29
C LYS A 22 -22.58 -29.06 32.36
N TYR A 23 -21.77 -28.85 31.32
CA TYR A 23 -22.03 -27.84 30.30
C TYR A 23 -22.69 -28.44 29.06
N HIS A 24 -23.37 -27.60 28.28
CA HIS A 24 -23.74 -27.95 26.92
C HIS A 24 -22.51 -27.92 26.01
N CYS A 25 -22.35 -28.95 25.18
CA CYS A 25 -21.25 -29.08 24.25
C CYS A 25 -21.49 -28.19 23.03
N PRO A 26 -20.61 -27.22 22.75
CA PRO A 26 -20.80 -26.28 21.63
C PRO A 26 -20.62 -26.94 20.26
N PHE A 27 -19.96 -28.10 20.21
CA PHE A 27 -19.76 -28.82 18.96
C PHE A 27 -20.95 -29.74 18.60
N CYS A 28 -21.42 -30.56 19.55
CA CYS A 28 -22.45 -31.57 19.26
C CYS A 28 -23.83 -31.27 19.88
N GLY A 29 -23.97 -30.17 20.63
CA GLY A 29 -25.21 -29.79 21.32
C GLY A 29 -25.58 -30.67 22.53
N GLY A 30 -24.77 -31.67 22.87
CA GLY A 30 -25.04 -32.59 23.99
C GLY A 30 -24.88 -31.93 25.36
N HIS A 31 -25.65 -32.35 26.35
CA HIS A 31 -25.73 -31.70 27.68
C HIS A 31 -24.75 -32.26 28.73
N ASN A 32 -23.69 -32.95 28.28
CA ASN A 32 -22.80 -33.72 29.18
C ASN A 32 -21.30 -33.42 28.91
N LEU A 33 -20.95 -32.13 28.77
CA LEU A 33 -19.57 -31.65 28.71
C LEU A 33 -19.03 -31.44 30.13
N SER A 34 -17.97 -32.16 30.48
CA SER A 34 -17.27 -32.06 31.75
C SER A 34 -15.98 -31.26 31.57
N VAL A 35 -15.78 -30.25 32.42
CA VAL A 35 -14.54 -29.47 32.48
C VAL A 35 -13.89 -29.71 33.85
N ALA A 36 -12.63 -30.12 33.88
CA ALA A 36 -11.90 -30.30 35.12
C ALA A 36 -11.64 -28.95 35.79
N LYS A 37 -11.80 -28.88 37.11
CA LYS A 37 -11.65 -27.62 37.87
C LYS A 37 -10.18 -27.15 37.88
N ASP A 38 -9.25 -28.09 38.07
CA ASP A 38 -7.84 -27.78 38.35
C ASP A 38 -6.89 -28.10 37.18
N SER A 39 -7.41 -28.52 36.02
CA SER A 39 -6.60 -28.82 34.83
C SER A 39 -7.33 -28.42 33.54
N PRO A 40 -6.62 -28.22 32.41
CA PRO A 40 -7.24 -27.91 31.12
C PRO A 40 -7.98 -29.10 30.51
N ALA A 41 -8.10 -30.24 31.22
CA ALA A 41 -8.79 -31.42 30.73
C ALA A 41 -10.30 -31.19 30.68
N PHE A 42 -10.90 -31.55 29.55
CA PHE A 42 -12.34 -31.58 29.37
C PHE A 42 -12.72 -32.73 28.45
N ASP A 43 -13.93 -33.25 28.62
CA ASP A 43 -14.46 -34.29 27.78
C ASP A 43 -15.98 -34.19 27.69
N CYS A 44 -16.52 -34.43 26.50
CA CYS A 44 -17.96 -34.54 26.30
C CYS A 44 -18.34 -36.00 26.12
N TYR A 45 -19.21 -36.50 26.98
CA TYR A 45 -19.61 -37.90 26.92
C TYR A 45 -20.30 -38.28 25.59
N ASN A 46 -20.92 -37.30 24.91
CA ASN A 46 -21.68 -37.54 23.68
C ASN A 46 -20.78 -37.64 22.44
N CYS A 47 -19.83 -36.71 22.24
CA CYS A 47 -19.00 -36.70 21.03
C CYS A 47 -17.56 -37.16 21.26
N ARG A 48 -17.03 -37.07 22.49
CA ARG A 48 -15.65 -37.38 22.88
C ARG A 48 -14.56 -36.78 21.98
N ASP A 49 -14.89 -35.74 21.23
CA ASP A 49 -13.98 -35.09 20.28
C ASP A 49 -13.52 -33.75 20.84
N THR A 50 -12.49 -33.80 21.67
CA THR A 50 -11.90 -32.61 22.31
C THR A 50 -11.34 -31.63 21.28
N GLY A 51 -10.89 -32.09 20.11
CA GLY A 51 -10.39 -31.23 19.04
C GLY A 51 -11.49 -30.42 18.35
N ALA A 52 -12.62 -31.05 18.09
CA ALA A 52 -13.79 -30.40 17.52
C ALA A 52 -14.46 -29.45 18.51
N ILE A 53 -14.53 -29.84 19.79
CA ILE A 53 -14.98 -28.95 20.88
C ILE A 53 -14.08 -27.72 20.98
N THR A 54 -12.75 -27.88 20.96
CA THR A 54 -11.81 -26.75 20.93
C THR A 54 -12.08 -25.81 19.76
N LYS A 55 -12.28 -26.34 18.55
CA LYS A 55 -12.58 -25.51 17.38
C LYS A 55 -13.91 -24.76 17.52
N ALA A 56 -14.96 -25.42 17.98
CA ALA A 56 -16.28 -24.80 18.18
C ALA A 56 -16.22 -23.70 19.26
N VAL A 57 -15.54 -23.94 20.38
CA VAL A 57 -15.31 -22.91 21.42
C VAL A 57 -14.54 -21.72 20.85
N LEU A 58 -13.49 -21.97 20.07
CA LEU A 58 -12.70 -20.91 19.43
C LEU A 58 -13.45 -20.17 18.32
N GLU A 59 -14.44 -20.80 17.68
CA GLU A 59 -15.33 -20.15 16.72
C GLU A 59 -16.36 -19.25 17.40
N ILE A 60 -17.01 -19.74 18.47
CA ILE A 60 -17.88 -18.91 19.32
C ILE A 60 -17.08 -17.73 19.89
N ALA A 61 -15.83 -17.96 20.29
CA ALA A 61 -14.93 -16.91 20.75
C ALA A 61 -14.61 -15.88 19.65
N LYS A 62 -14.66 -16.22 18.36
CA LYS A 62 -14.50 -15.24 17.27
C LYS A 62 -15.74 -14.37 17.09
N GLU A 63 -16.94 -14.94 17.26
CA GLU A 63 -18.21 -14.20 17.19
C GLU A 63 -18.42 -13.28 18.40
N TYR A 64 -17.96 -13.68 19.59
CA TYR A 64 -18.06 -12.90 20.83
C TYR A 64 -16.93 -11.88 21.05
N SER A 65 -15.94 -11.76 20.14
CA SER A 65 -14.76 -10.91 20.37
C SER A 65 -14.72 -9.65 19.52
N PRO A 66 -15.41 -8.57 19.95
CA PRO A 66 -14.96 -7.21 19.69
C PRO A 66 -13.91 -6.72 20.70
N SER A 67 -13.60 -7.45 21.79
CA SER A 67 -12.81 -6.88 22.90
C SER A 67 -11.45 -7.54 23.21
N ASP A 68 -11.19 -8.83 23.00
CA ASP A 68 -9.99 -9.47 23.61
C ASP A 68 -8.72 -9.52 22.74
N ARG A 69 -8.62 -8.64 21.76
CA ARG A 69 -7.33 -8.11 21.28
C ARG A 69 -7.27 -6.62 21.57
N PHE A 70 -7.15 -6.24 22.84
CA PHE A 70 -6.94 -4.84 23.23
C PHE A 70 -5.59 -4.33 22.71
N ARG A 71 -5.56 -3.86 21.46
CA ARG A 71 -4.64 -2.81 21.02
C ARG A 71 -5.33 -1.50 21.35
N LYS A 72 -4.74 -0.67 22.22
CA LYS A 72 -5.20 0.72 22.43
C LYS A 72 -5.37 1.38 21.06
N GLU A 73 -6.58 1.84 20.76
CA GLU A 73 -6.83 2.61 19.53
C GLU A 73 -5.91 3.83 19.50
N TYR A 74 -5.34 4.13 18.32
CA TYR A 74 -4.51 5.30 18.16
C TYR A 74 -5.36 6.55 18.36
N LYS A 75 -4.93 7.40 19.31
CA LYS A 75 -5.55 8.73 19.45
C LYS A 75 -5.18 9.57 18.22
N PRO A 76 -6.11 10.36 17.68
CA PRO A 76 -5.78 11.28 16.59
C PRO A 76 -4.67 12.23 17.02
N ILE A 77 -3.88 12.72 16.06
CA ILE A 77 -2.80 13.68 16.33
C ILE A 77 -3.39 14.87 17.08
N GLN A 78 -2.96 15.06 18.31
CA GLN A 78 -3.46 16.12 19.17
C GLN A 78 -2.42 16.51 20.21
N THR A 79 -2.48 17.77 20.64
CA THR A 79 -1.67 18.28 21.74
C THR A 79 -2.58 18.58 22.93
N THR A 80 -2.38 17.88 24.04
CA THR A 80 -3.12 18.09 25.30
C THR A 80 -2.20 18.72 26.33
N ASN A 81 -2.69 19.71 27.09
CA ASN A 81 -1.93 20.37 28.14
C ASN A 81 -2.55 20.07 29.51
N TYR A 82 -1.73 19.60 30.45
CA TYR A 82 -2.09 19.38 31.85
C TYR A 82 -1.34 20.37 32.73
N PHE A 83 -2.06 21.11 33.58
CA PHE A 83 -1.48 22.17 34.39
C PHE A 83 -1.33 21.72 35.84
N TYR A 84 -0.15 22.01 36.40
CA TYR A 84 0.22 21.79 37.79
C TYR A 84 0.53 23.17 38.40
N PRO A 85 -0.50 23.94 38.83
CA PRO A 85 -0.27 25.12 39.64
C PRO A 85 0.36 24.71 40.97
N ASP A 86 1.02 25.64 41.66
CA ASP A 86 1.49 25.38 43.01
C ASP A 86 0.31 25.21 44.00
N ARG A 87 0.62 24.84 45.24
CA ARG A 87 -0.39 24.60 46.28
C ARG A 87 -1.20 25.85 46.66
N SER A 88 -0.75 27.05 46.28
CA SER A 88 -1.50 28.31 46.44
C SER A 88 -2.42 28.62 45.25
N GLY A 89 -2.27 27.90 44.12
CA GLY A 89 -3.00 28.13 42.88
C GLY A 89 -2.26 28.95 41.84
N SER A 90 -1.00 29.33 42.10
CA SER A 90 -0.22 30.12 41.15
C SER A 90 0.37 29.23 40.05
N PRO A 91 0.50 29.71 38.80
CA PRO A 91 1.08 28.92 37.70
C PRO A 91 2.52 28.44 38.00
N LEU A 92 2.79 27.13 37.89
CA LEU A 92 4.09 26.54 38.23
C LEU A 92 4.65 25.65 37.11
N VAL A 93 3.99 24.53 36.78
CA VAL A 93 4.41 23.61 35.71
C VAL A 93 3.23 23.28 34.79
N LYS A 94 3.50 23.01 33.51
CA LYS A 94 2.58 22.30 32.62
C LYS A 94 3.26 21.10 31.97
N VAL A 95 2.49 20.03 31.80
CA VAL A 95 2.84 18.85 31.01
C VAL A 95 2.13 18.95 29.68
N VAL A 96 2.88 18.89 28.59
CA VAL A 96 2.37 18.85 27.22
C VAL A 96 2.47 17.42 26.74
N ARG A 97 1.33 16.81 26.40
CA ARG A 97 1.24 15.52 25.74
C ARG A 97 0.99 15.74 24.26
N GLU A 98 1.89 15.26 23.42
CA GLU A 98 1.74 15.24 21.97
C GLU A 98 1.50 13.80 21.52
N ASP A 99 0.28 13.51 21.10
CA ASP A 99 -0.06 12.25 20.41
C ASP A 99 0.34 12.42 18.94
N LYS A 100 1.23 11.54 18.44
CA LYS A 100 1.78 11.53 17.07
C LYS A 100 1.24 10.31 16.30
N ASP A 101 1.57 10.25 15.02
CA ASP A 101 1.24 9.10 14.16
C ASP A 101 1.68 7.77 14.79
N PHE A 102 0.91 6.70 14.52
CA PHE A 102 1.14 5.34 15.03
C PHE A 102 1.11 5.18 16.56
N GLY A 103 0.43 6.06 17.28
CA GLY A 103 0.29 5.95 18.74
C GLY A 103 1.55 6.27 19.52
N GLN A 104 2.55 6.86 18.88
CA GLN A 104 3.69 7.44 19.59
C GLN A 104 3.19 8.64 20.40
N LYS A 105 3.65 8.74 21.65
CA LYS A 105 3.30 9.82 22.56
C LYS A 105 4.57 10.42 23.14
N GLU A 106 4.67 11.74 23.10
CA GLU A 106 5.75 12.48 23.74
C GLU A 106 5.19 13.37 24.84
N PHE A 107 5.96 13.47 25.93
CA PHE A 107 5.61 14.28 27.09
C PHE A 107 6.70 15.31 27.34
N PHE A 108 6.32 16.58 27.39
CA PHE A 108 7.22 17.69 27.67
C PHE A 108 6.77 18.44 28.91
N GLN A 109 7.70 18.69 29.84
CA GLN A 109 7.41 19.49 31.04
C GLN A 109 7.98 20.90 30.86
N HIS A 110 7.14 21.91 31.05
CA HIS A 110 7.49 23.32 30.93
C HIS A 110 7.21 24.04 32.25
N ARG A 111 8.14 24.88 32.71
CA ARG A 111 7.96 25.71 33.91
C ARG A 111 7.31 27.04 33.54
N TYR A 112 6.56 27.64 34.45
CA TYR A 112 6.11 29.01 34.29
C TYR A 112 7.26 29.99 34.50
N ASP A 113 7.31 31.04 33.70
CA ASP A 113 8.24 32.15 33.84
C ASP A 113 7.45 33.41 34.12
N ALA A 114 7.56 33.93 35.34
CA ALA A 114 6.79 35.10 35.78
C ALA A 114 7.18 36.38 35.01
N GLY A 115 8.44 36.49 34.57
CA GLY A 115 8.92 37.65 33.80
C GLY A 115 8.36 37.65 32.37
N LEU A 116 8.31 36.48 31.73
CA LEU A 116 7.77 36.33 30.37
C LEU A 116 6.26 36.06 30.33
N ARG A 117 5.61 35.85 31.49
CA ARG A 117 4.20 35.48 31.62
C ARG A 117 3.80 34.28 30.74
N THR A 118 4.71 33.33 30.57
CA THR A 118 4.50 32.16 29.71
C THR A 118 5.25 30.94 30.23
N TYR A 119 4.95 29.77 29.67
CA TYR A 119 5.62 28.52 30.02
C TYR A 119 6.82 28.27 29.11
N VAL A 120 7.98 28.01 29.72
CA VAL A 120 9.25 27.81 29.03
C VAL A 120 9.85 26.43 29.32
N LYS A 121 10.72 25.96 28.41
CA LYS A 121 11.44 24.69 28.55
C LYS A 121 12.46 24.75 29.71
N LYS A 122 12.92 23.57 30.17
CA LYS A 122 13.89 23.32 31.26
C LYS A 122 13.35 23.54 32.68
N ILE A 123 12.81 22.47 33.28
CA ILE A 123 12.40 22.46 34.69
C ILE A 123 13.59 22.24 35.64
N LYS A 124 14.56 21.42 35.21
CA LYS A 124 15.63 20.90 36.07
C LYS A 124 16.54 22.04 36.53
N GLY A 125 16.65 22.22 37.84
CA GLY A 125 17.42 23.30 38.46
C GLY A 125 16.64 24.61 38.66
N PHE A 126 15.38 24.68 38.24
CA PHE A 126 14.51 25.86 38.41
C PHE A 126 13.28 25.58 39.27
N VAL A 127 12.74 24.36 39.21
CA VAL A 127 11.61 23.90 40.02
C VAL A 127 12.02 22.61 40.72
N LEU A 128 11.84 22.53 42.04
CA LEU A 128 12.08 21.30 42.79
C LEU A 128 10.88 20.37 42.64
N ARG A 129 11.11 19.07 42.52
CA ARG A 129 10.03 18.08 42.35
C ARG A 129 9.03 18.08 43.52
N ALA A 130 9.51 18.31 44.74
CA ALA A 130 8.67 18.42 45.94
C ALA A 130 7.69 19.61 45.93
N ASP A 131 7.99 20.65 45.15
CA ASP A 131 7.14 21.84 45.03
C ASP A 131 5.98 21.63 44.06
N ILE A 132 6.09 20.64 43.16
CA ILE A 132 5.04 20.30 42.20
C ILE A 132 4.01 19.42 42.92
N PRO A 133 2.75 19.88 43.08
CA PRO A 133 1.74 19.08 43.76
C PRO A 133 1.17 17.99 42.85
N ILE A 134 0.30 17.15 43.40
CA ILE A 134 -0.52 16.20 42.64
C ILE A 134 -1.42 16.90 41.61
N TYR A 135 -1.81 16.19 40.54
CA TYR A 135 -2.67 16.75 39.50
C TYR A 135 -4.06 17.11 40.06
N ARG A 136 -4.60 18.30 39.69
CA ARG A 136 -5.85 18.87 40.24
C ARG A 136 -5.84 19.05 41.77
N TYR A 137 -4.71 19.44 42.33
CA TYR A 137 -4.52 19.63 43.77
C TYR A 137 -5.67 20.38 44.46
N GLN A 138 -6.10 21.54 43.93
CA GLN A 138 -7.14 22.34 44.58
C GLN A 138 -8.50 21.63 44.63
N GLU A 139 -8.89 21.00 43.51
CA GLU A 139 -10.13 20.25 43.41
C GLU A 139 -10.10 19.01 44.32
N VAL A 140 -8.95 18.34 44.41
CA VAL A 140 -8.74 17.20 45.31
C VAL A 140 -8.81 17.65 46.77
N ARG A 141 -8.21 18.78 47.14
CA ARG A 141 -8.31 19.34 48.51
C ARG A 141 -9.75 19.66 48.88
N LYS A 142 -10.55 20.16 47.93
CA LYS A 142 -11.99 20.37 48.13
C LYS A 142 -12.73 19.05 48.31
N ALA A 143 -12.47 18.06 47.45
CA ALA A 143 -13.07 16.74 47.57
C ALA A 143 -12.75 16.05 48.91
N ILE A 144 -11.52 16.20 49.40
CA ILE A 144 -11.10 15.73 50.74
C ILE A 144 -11.90 16.43 51.84
N ALA A 145 -12.05 17.77 51.76
CA ALA A 145 -12.85 18.53 52.73
C ALA A 145 -14.34 18.13 52.71
N ASP A 146 -14.85 17.76 51.54
CA ASP A 146 -16.22 17.26 51.34
C ASP A 146 -16.38 15.77 51.73
N GLY A 147 -15.32 15.12 52.23
CA GLY A 147 -15.33 13.72 52.67
C GLY A 147 -15.43 12.70 51.52
N GLN A 148 -15.09 13.10 50.30
CA GLN A 148 -15.15 12.22 49.13
C GLN A 148 -13.99 11.21 49.11
N THR A 149 -14.23 10.07 48.48
CA THR A 149 -13.18 9.08 48.20
C THR A 149 -12.27 9.57 47.08
N ILE A 150 -10.95 9.49 47.28
CA ILE A 150 -9.95 9.96 46.31
C ILE A 150 -9.31 8.78 45.57
N PHE A 151 -9.43 8.77 44.25
CA PHE A 151 -8.81 7.77 43.39
C PHE A 151 -7.42 8.21 42.95
N ILE A 152 -6.44 7.31 43.02
CA ILE A 152 -5.08 7.53 42.51
C ILE A 152 -4.88 6.65 41.28
N VAL A 153 -4.67 7.27 40.13
CA VAL A 153 -4.43 6.63 38.82
C VAL A 153 -3.05 7.03 38.29
N GLU A 154 -2.55 6.36 37.25
CA GLU A 154 -1.18 6.60 36.74
C GLU A 154 -1.00 7.81 35.81
N GLY A 155 -2.08 8.37 35.25
CA GLY A 155 -1.98 9.44 34.26
C GLY A 155 -3.15 10.42 34.25
N GLU A 156 -2.88 11.64 33.77
CA GLU A 156 -3.81 12.77 33.82
C GLU A 156 -5.09 12.53 33.01
N ALA A 157 -5.01 11.76 31.91
CA ALA A 157 -6.19 11.42 31.11
C ALA A 157 -7.18 10.52 31.86
N CYS A 158 -6.70 9.61 32.71
CA CYS A 158 -7.53 8.76 33.56
C CYS A 158 -8.20 9.60 34.66
N VAL A 159 -7.46 10.56 35.22
CA VAL A 159 -8.00 11.53 36.18
C VAL A 159 -9.17 12.29 35.55
N ASP A 160 -8.97 12.88 34.37
CA ASP A 160 -10.01 13.65 33.70
C ASP A 160 -11.25 12.82 33.33
N ALA A 161 -11.09 11.52 33.02
CA ALA A 161 -12.23 10.65 32.77
C ALA A 161 -13.04 10.35 34.05
N LEU A 162 -12.38 10.12 35.17
CA LEU A 162 -13.06 9.93 36.46
C LEU A 162 -13.79 11.21 36.91
N TRP A 163 -13.18 12.38 36.74
CA TRP A 163 -13.84 13.66 37.04
C TRP A 163 -15.07 13.91 36.18
N LYS A 164 -15.10 13.45 34.92
CA LYS A 164 -16.30 13.52 34.07
C LYS A 164 -17.46 12.66 34.59
N LEU A 165 -17.14 11.59 35.33
CA LEU A 165 -18.13 10.77 36.04
C LEU A 165 -18.46 11.31 37.44
N GLY A 166 -17.88 12.43 37.85
CA GLY A 166 -18.05 13.01 39.18
C GLY A 166 -17.24 12.32 40.28
N ILE A 167 -16.20 11.55 39.92
CA ILE A 167 -15.32 10.85 40.85
C ILE A 167 -14.05 11.68 41.06
N ALA A 168 -13.74 12.01 42.31
CA ALA A 168 -12.52 12.74 42.66
C ALA A 168 -11.28 11.84 42.46
N ALA A 169 -10.38 12.25 41.58
CA ALA A 169 -9.19 11.50 41.22
C ALA A 169 -7.94 12.38 41.06
N THR A 170 -6.76 11.77 41.18
CA THR A 170 -5.46 12.44 41.00
C THR A 170 -4.36 11.49 40.50
N CYS A 171 -3.20 12.06 40.13
CA CYS A 171 -1.99 11.34 39.75
C CYS A 171 -0.75 12.22 40.03
N ASN A 172 0.45 11.61 40.08
CA ASN A 172 1.71 12.34 40.21
C ASN A 172 2.26 12.78 38.85
N ILE A 173 3.03 13.87 38.83
CA ILE A 173 3.72 14.29 37.62
C ILE A 173 4.77 13.22 37.21
N GLY A 174 4.75 12.86 35.93
CA GLY A 174 5.69 11.89 35.34
C GLY A 174 5.28 10.41 35.46
N GLY A 175 4.12 10.12 36.04
CA GLY A 175 3.48 8.80 36.04
C GLY A 175 4.23 7.71 36.81
N SER A 176 4.07 6.47 36.35
CA SER A 176 4.56 5.23 36.98
C SER A 176 6.01 5.34 37.50
N GLY A 177 6.21 4.97 38.76
CA GLY A 177 7.52 4.98 39.42
C GLY A 177 8.10 6.37 39.78
N LYS A 178 7.33 7.46 39.65
CA LYS A 178 7.73 8.84 40.03
C LYS A 178 6.97 9.42 41.22
N TRP A 179 6.31 8.56 42.00
CA TRP A 179 5.64 8.91 43.25
C TRP A 179 6.67 9.28 44.33
N GLU A 180 6.52 10.45 44.93
CA GLU A 180 7.39 10.97 45.99
C GLU A 180 6.60 11.30 47.25
N ASP A 181 7.30 11.46 48.38
CA ASP A 181 6.68 11.70 49.69
C ASP A 181 5.86 13.00 49.73
N SER A 182 6.19 13.99 48.87
CA SER A 182 5.40 15.22 48.70
C SER A 182 4.01 14.95 48.14
N ASP A 183 3.87 13.95 47.26
CA ASP A 183 2.58 13.58 46.67
C ASP A 183 1.69 12.93 47.75
N SER A 184 2.28 12.07 48.58
CA SER A 184 1.61 11.48 49.74
C SER A 184 1.20 12.54 50.77
N HIS A 185 2.05 13.56 50.97
CA HIS A 185 1.73 14.67 51.87
C HIS A 185 0.48 15.46 51.43
N ASP A 186 0.26 15.63 50.12
CA ASP A 186 -0.90 16.35 49.59
C ASP A 186 -2.23 15.65 49.91
N LEU A 187 -2.18 14.33 50.08
CA LEU A 187 -3.33 13.45 50.33
C LEU A 187 -3.48 12.99 51.79
N LYS A 188 -2.63 13.44 52.72
CA LYS A 188 -2.60 12.95 54.11
C LYS A 188 -3.92 13.06 54.89
N ASP A 189 -4.79 13.99 54.48
CA ASP A 189 -6.08 14.26 55.14
C ASP A 189 -7.25 13.51 54.45
N ALA A 190 -6.99 12.75 53.38
CA ALA A 190 -8.01 11.97 52.69
C ALA A 190 -8.48 10.81 53.59
N GLN A 191 -9.80 10.72 53.82
CA GLN A 191 -10.37 9.66 54.66
C GLN A 191 -10.35 8.29 53.97
N GLN A 192 -10.53 8.27 52.65
CA GLN A 192 -10.52 7.04 51.86
C GLN A 192 -9.77 7.27 50.55
N ILE A 193 -8.81 6.38 50.29
CA ILE A 193 -8.04 6.34 49.04
C ILE A 193 -8.37 5.04 48.31
N VAL A 194 -8.45 5.12 46.97
CA VAL A 194 -8.57 3.97 46.07
C VAL A 194 -7.41 4.02 45.07
N ILE A 195 -6.59 2.98 45.04
CA ILE A 195 -5.47 2.84 44.11
C ILE A 195 -5.97 2.11 42.86
N CYS A 196 -5.76 2.70 41.70
CA CYS A 196 -6.17 2.14 40.42
C CYS A 196 -4.94 1.99 39.49
N PRO A 197 -4.27 0.82 39.52
CA PRO A 197 -3.11 0.56 38.68
C PRO A 197 -3.52 0.24 37.24
N ASP A 198 -2.63 0.55 36.29
CA ASP A 198 -2.71 0.00 34.93
C ASP A 198 -2.52 -1.53 34.98
N ARG A 199 -3.14 -2.26 34.05
CA ARG A 199 -3.03 -3.73 33.96
C ARG A 199 -1.69 -4.18 33.37
N ASP A 200 -0.60 -3.84 34.04
CA ASP A 200 0.76 -4.27 33.74
C ASP A 200 1.66 -4.31 34.99
N TRP A 201 2.87 -4.84 34.84
CA TRP A 201 3.83 -4.95 35.95
C TRP A 201 4.34 -3.61 36.46
N SER A 202 4.39 -2.56 35.63
CA SER A 202 4.80 -1.23 36.06
C SER A 202 3.74 -0.63 36.98
N GLY A 203 2.47 -0.78 36.59
CA GLY A 203 1.34 -0.24 37.31
C GLY A 203 1.11 -0.88 38.66
N ILE A 204 1.20 -2.22 38.75
CA ILE A 204 1.15 -2.91 40.05
C ILE A 204 2.28 -2.43 40.97
N LYS A 205 3.52 -2.30 40.47
CA LYS A 205 4.64 -1.81 41.29
C LYS A 205 4.44 -0.37 41.75
N HIS A 206 3.82 0.46 40.92
CA HIS A 206 3.49 1.84 41.27
C HIS A 206 2.41 1.89 42.34
N GLY A 207 1.32 1.12 42.18
CA GLY A 207 0.28 0.95 43.19
C GLY A 207 0.85 0.43 44.51
N ASP A 208 1.71 -0.58 44.48
CA ASP A 208 2.38 -1.13 45.68
C ASP A 208 3.29 -0.08 46.37
N ARG A 209 3.88 0.86 45.63
CA ARG A 209 4.64 1.98 46.21
C ARG A 209 3.73 2.97 46.92
N ILE A 210 2.57 3.29 46.34
CA ILE A 210 1.57 4.20 46.93
C ILE A 210 0.94 3.56 48.17
N PHE A 211 0.61 2.26 48.10
CA PHE A 211 0.02 1.50 49.19
C PHE A 211 0.87 1.51 50.46
N LYS A 212 2.21 1.58 50.34
CA LYS A 212 3.10 1.74 51.49
C LYS A 212 2.87 3.02 52.28
N ASP A 213 2.39 4.08 51.64
CA ASP A 213 2.10 5.36 52.28
C ASP A 213 0.64 5.42 52.77
N PHE A 214 -0.25 4.60 52.19
CA PHE A 214 -1.67 4.53 52.51
C PHE A 214 -2.13 3.08 52.70
N LEU A 215 -1.81 2.48 53.86
CA LEU A 215 -2.04 1.06 54.13
C LEU A 215 -3.53 0.66 54.17
N GLU A 216 -4.43 1.63 54.33
CA GLU A 216 -5.89 1.43 54.33
C GLU A 216 -6.52 1.72 52.96
N ALA A 217 -5.71 1.94 51.93
CA ALA A 217 -6.21 2.19 50.59
C ALA A 217 -6.88 0.95 49.99
N LYS A 218 -8.05 1.16 49.39
CA LYS A 218 -8.76 0.16 48.59
C LYS A 218 -8.20 0.10 47.17
N TRP A 219 -8.63 -0.87 46.38
CA TRP A 219 -8.10 -1.11 45.03
C TRP A 219 -9.19 -1.15 43.98
N LEU A 220 -8.91 -0.61 42.80
CA LEU A 220 -9.78 -0.72 41.63
C LEU A 220 -8.99 -1.30 40.47
N TYR A 221 -9.37 -2.50 40.03
CA TYR A 221 -8.74 -3.18 38.89
C TYR A 221 -9.60 -2.97 37.65
N ALA A 222 -9.09 -2.23 36.66
CA ALA A 222 -9.75 -2.10 35.37
C ALA A 222 -10.00 -3.49 34.75
N TYR A 223 -11.21 -3.73 34.25
CA TYR A 223 -11.65 -5.07 33.82
C TYR A 223 -11.53 -6.11 34.96
N PRO A 224 -12.26 -5.96 36.06
CA PRO A 224 -12.04 -6.74 37.29
C PRO A 224 -12.21 -8.24 37.06
N GLU A 225 -13.14 -8.65 36.20
CA GLU A 225 -13.39 -10.07 35.87
C GLU A 225 -12.35 -10.68 34.91
N SER A 226 -11.40 -9.89 34.41
CA SER A 226 -10.44 -10.38 33.43
C SER A 226 -9.36 -11.25 34.08
N LEU A 227 -9.29 -12.51 33.64
CA LEU A 227 -8.23 -13.45 34.03
C LEU A 227 -6.83 -13.00 33.60
N LEU A 228 -6.71 -11.99 32.73
CA LEU A 228 -5.44 -11.39 32.29
C LEU A 228 -4.70 -10.67 33.42
N TRP A 229 -5.37 -10.32 34.53
CA TRP A 229 -4.69 -9.89 35.75
C TRP A 229 -3.71 -10.95 36.29
N ASN A 230 -3.86 -12.22 35.91
CA ASN A 230 -2.92 -13.30 36.24
C ASN A 230 -1.76 -13.45 35.22
N ARG A 231 -1.78 -12.70 34.10
CA ARG A 231 -0.78 -12.73 33.02
C ARG A 231 -0.46 -11.31 32.56
N LEU A 232 0.21 -10.54 33.42
CA LEU A 232 0.51 -9.13 33.17
C LEU A 232 1.63 -8.92 32.16
N ASN A 233 1.44 -7.93 31.27
CA ASN A 233 2.49 -7.41 30.39
C ASN A 233 3.53 -6.64 31.20
N LYS A 234 4.74 -6.45 30.64
CA LYS A 234 5.80 -5.64 31.29
C LYS A 234 5.44 -4.15 31.38
N SER A 235 4.75 -3.63 30.37
CA SER A 235 4.29 -2.24 30.26
C SER A 235 3.20 -2.11 29.20
N GLY A 236 2.46 -1.01 29.22
CA GLY A 236 1.46 -0.70 28.18
C GLY A 236 0.14 -1.45 28.40
N GLY A 237 -0.20 -1.71 29.66
CA GLY A 237 -1.49 -2.27 30.05
C GLY A 237 -2.67 -1.38 29.67
N VAL A 238 -3.86 -1.97 29.74
CA VAL A 238 -5.12 -1.22 29.72
C VAL A 238 -5.32 -0.53 31.06
N ASP A 239 -5.99 0.61 31.05
CA ASP A 239 -6.21 1.44 32.23
C ASP A 239 -7.72 1.65 32.46
N VAL A 240 -8.06 2.37 33.54
CA VAL A 240 -9.47 2.69 33.86
C VAL A 240 -10.12 3.58 32.81
N TYR A 241 -9.33 4.40 32.09
CA TYR A 241 -9.86 5.22 31.00
C TYR A 241 -10.36 4.35 29.86
N ASP A 242 -9.59 3.32 29.47
CA ASP A 242 -10.02 2.35 28.47
C ASP A 242 -11.27 1.61 28.93
N TRP A 243 -11.30 1.16 30.19
CA TRP A 243 -12.44 0.42 30.74
C TRP A 243 -13.74 1.26 30.75
N ILE A 244 -13.66 2.53 31.16
CA ILE A 244 -14.78 3.48 31.09
C ILE A 244 -15.22 3.69 29.64
N LYS A 245 -14.28 3.87 28.71
CA LYS A 245 -14.58 4.12 27.30
C LYS A 245 -15.28 2.92 26.66
N ASP A 246 -14.75 1.72 26.88
CA ASP A 246 -15.15 0.51 26.15
C ASP A 246 -16.52 -0.01 26.61
N PHE A 247 -16.85 0.13 27.90
CA PHE A 247 -18.15 -0.28 28.45
C PHE A 247 -19.10 0.88 28.79
N LYS A 248 -18.70 2.13 28.54
CA LYS A 248 -19.48 3.34 28.88
C LYS A 248 -19.94 3.35 30.35
N LEU A 249 -19.01 3.04 31.25
CA LEU A 249 -19.28 2.87 32.67
C LEU A 249 -19.80 4.15 33.33
N THR A 250 -20.67 3.97 34.32
CA THR A 250 -21.15 5.01 35.22
C THR A 250 -20.29 5.08 36.49
N SER A 251 -20.50 6.10 37.31
CA SER A 251 -19.81 6.20 38.60
C SER A 251 -20.15 5.04 39.54
N GLU A 252 -21.41 4.57 39.51
CA GLU A 252 -21.87 3.45 40.32
C GLU A 252 -21.14 2.15 39.96
N ASP A 253 -20.94 1.87 38.67
CA ASP A 253 -20.21 0.69 38.20
C ASP A 253 -18.75 0.68 38.71
N ILE A 254 -18.12 1.86 38.74
CA ILE A 254 -16.76 2.03 39.26
C ILE A 254 -16.72 1.79 40.77
N PHE A 255 -17.67 2.33 41.54
CA PHE A 255 -17.72 2.14 42.99
C PHE A 255 -18.02 0.68 43.37
N GLN A 256 -18.86 -0.03 42.61
CA GLN A 256 -19.18 -1.44 42.86
C GLN A 256 -18.00 -2.38 42.60
N ALA A 257 -17.05 -1.99 41.75
CA ALA A 257 -15.87 -2.78 41.44
C ALA A 257 -14.67 -2.55 42.38
N ILE A 258 -14.83 -1.72 43.41
CA ILE A 258 -13.77 -1.47 44.40
C ILE A 258 -13.60 -2.71 45.27
N GLU A 259 -12.35 -3.13 45.42
CA GLU A 259 -11.94 -4.22 46.29
C GLU A 259 -11.29 -3.67 47.56
N ASP A 260 -11.63 -4.27 48.71
CA ASP A 260 -11.09 -3.88 50.01
C ASP A 260 -9.61 -4.24 50.19
N SER A 261 -9.05 -5.06 49.29
CA SER A 261 -7.68 -5.57 49.43
C SER A 261 -6.97 -5.70 48.08
N ARG A 262 -5.66 -5.45 48.08
CA ARG A 262 -4.76 -5.72 46.95
C ARG A 262 -4.84 -7.20 46.54
N ARG A 263 -5.18 -7.50 45.28
CA ARG A 263 -5.16 -8.85 44.72
C ARG A 263 -3.75 -9.45 44.84
N ASP A 264 -3.66 -10.68 45.33
CA ASP A 264 -2.42 -11.45 45.42
C ASP A 264 -2.00 -11.99 44.03
N ILE A 265 -1.71 -11.09 43.09
CA ILE A 265 -1.29 -11.40 41.72
C ILE A 265 0.05 -12.17 41.72
N GLU A 266 0.89 -11.93 42.73
CA GLU A 266 2.12 -12.70 42.96
C GLU A 266 1.83 -14.11 43.49
N LYS A 267 0.81 -14.34 44.33
CA LYS A 267 0.55 -15.68 44.91
C LYS A 267 -0.07 -16.68 43.94
N ASN A 268 -0.73 -16.26 42.86
CA ASN A 268 -1.13 -17.20 41.80
C ASN A 268 0.07 -17.73 41.00
N ASN A 269 1.17 -16.97 40.96
CA ASN A 269 2.47 -17.45 40.48
C ASN A 269 3.30 -18.13 41.58
N GLU A 270 3.13 -17.73 42.85
CA GLU A 270 3.76 -18.43 43.99
C GLU A 270 3.07 -19.73 44.38
N ALA A 271 1.79 -19.98 44.06
CA ALA A 271 1.15 -21.27 44.25
C ALA A 271 1.76 -22.33 43.32
N LYS A 272 2.23 -21.91 42.12
CA LYS A 272 3.09 -22.72 41.25
C LYS A 272 4.52 -22.87 41.79
N LYS A 273 5.07 -21.88 42.50
CA LYS A 273 6.37 -21.99 43.22
C LYS A 273 6.28 -22.70 44.58
N GLY A 274 5.10 -22.80 45.16
CA GLY A 274 4.82 -23.30 46.51
C GLY A 274 4.83 -24.82 46.56
N GLN A 275 4.32 -25.46 45.50
CA GLN A 275 4.52 -26.90 45.28
C GLN A 275 6.00 -27.28 45.04
N GLN A 276 6.86 -26.31 44.69
CA GLN A 276 8.32 -26.52 44.59
C GLN A 276 9.07 -26.28 45.92
N ARG A 277 8.48 -25.61 46.91
CA ARG A 277 9.18 -25.20 48.15
C ARG A 277 9.04 -26.17 49.33
N GLU A 278 8.06 -27.07 49.36
CA GLU A 278 7.97 -28.09 50.43
C GLU A 278 9.01 -29.22 50.34
N VAL A 279 9.71 -29.37 49.21
CA VAL A 279 10.76 -30.40 49.06
C VAL A 279 12.13 -29.96 49.60
N ALA A 280 12.32 -28.68 49.98
CA ALA A 280 13.65 -28.16 50.30
C ALA A 280 13.85 -27.76 51.78
N LYS A 281 13.47 -28.63 52.72
CA LYS A 281 14.08 -28.64 54.06
C LYS A 281 14.29 -30.07 54.59
N LYS A 282 15.21 -30.80 53.98
CA LYS A 282 16.05 -31.82 54.65
C LYS A 282 17.41 -31.86 53.93
N LYS A 283 18.49 -31.40 54.58
CA LYS A 283 19.85 -31.85 54.21
C LYS A 283 19.91 -33.34 54.53
N PRO A 284 20.38 -34.22 53.62
CA PRO A 284 21.82 -34.31 53.31
C PRO A 284 22.17 -34.75 51.87
N GLY A 285 23.44 -34.62 51.48
CA GLY A 285 24.02 -35.35 50.33
C GLY A 285 24.45 -34.49 49.12
N ARG A 286 25.60 -34.84 48.52
CA ARG A 286 26.23 -34.20 47.34
C ARG A 286 25.21 -33.84 46.23
N PRO A 287 25.28 -32.64 45.61
CA PRO A 287 24.33 -32.25 44.57
C PRO A 287 24.57 -33.05 43.29
N LYS A 288 23.48 -33.53 42.67
CA LYS A 288 23.49 -34.02 41.29
C LYS A 288 24.05 -32.91 40.39
N LYS A 289 24.97 -33.28 39.50
CA LYS A 289 25.63 -32.37 38.55
C LYS A 289 24.55 -31.71 37.67
N ARG A 290 24.63 -30.39 37.47
CA ARG A 290 23.78 -29.68 36.50
C ARG A 290 24.02 -30.27 35.09
N PRO A 291 22.97 -30.37 34.23
CA PRO A 291 23.13 -30.81 32.85
C PRO A 291 24.19 -29.98 32.12
N ASP A 292 24.77 -30.54 31.05
CA ASP A 292 25.74 -29.79 30.24
C ASP A 292 25.04 -28.73 29.38
N GLU A 293 25.71 -27.60 29.13
CA GLU A 293 25.20 -26.54 28.25
C GLU A 293 24.86 -27.07 26.85
N SER A 294 25.63 -28.04 26.36
CA SER A 294 25.44 -28.66 25.04
C SER A 294 24.20 -29.54 24.98
N GLU A 295 23.88 -30.23 26.09
CA GLU A 295 22.69 -31.09 26.19
C GLU A 295 21.44 -30.21 26.15
N ILE A 296 21.39 -29.18 26.98
CA ILE A 296 20.28 -28.22 26.98
C ILE A 296 20.13 -27.53 25.63
N ALA A 297 21.24 -27.14 25.00
CA ALA A 297 21.19 -26.53 23.68
C ALA A 297 20.59 -27.47 22.62
N LEU A 298 20.78 -28.79 22.73
CA LEU A 298 20.15 -29.76 21.82
C LEU A 298 18.67 -29.93 22.12
N ASP A 299 18.28 -29.93 23.39
CA ASP A 299 16.89 -30.09 23.81
C ASP A 299 16.01 -28.92 23.39
N ILE A 300 16.50 -27.69 23.50
CA ILE A 300 15.77 -26.48 23.09
C ILE A 300 15.82 -26.23 21.57
N LEU A 301 16.80 -26.80 20.85
CA LEU A 301 17.03 -26.49 19.43
C LEU A 301 15.78 -26.66 18.54
N PRO A 302 14.96 -27.72 18.65
CA PRO A 302 13.80 -27.92 17.78
C PRO A 302 12.78 -26.78 17.85
N GLN A 303 12.51 -26.24 19.04
CA GLN A 303 11.59 -25.11 19.22
C GLN A 303 12.28 -23.76 18.96
N PHE A 304 13.60 -23.69 19.13
CA PHE A 304 14.39 -22.47 18.96
C PHE A 304 14.66 -22.13 17.49
N GLN A 305 14.94 -23.14 16.66
CA GLN A 305 15.35 -22.94 15.25
C GLN A 305 14.26 -22.39 14.33
N ASP A 306 12.98 -22.60 14.67
CA ASP A 306 11.85 -22.07 13.90
C ASP A 306 11.45 -20.66 14.38
N LYS A 307 11.92 -20.25 15.57
CA LYS A 307 11.68 -18.91 16.14
C LYS A 307 12.85 -17.96 15.92
N PHE A 308 14.08 -18.46 15.97
CA PHE A 308 15.30 -17.63 15.96
C PHE A 308 16.28 -18.04 14.86
N LEU A 309 16.92 -17.03 14.29
CA LEU A 309 17.89 -17.12 13.21
C LEU A 309 19.04 -16.17 13.54
N TYR A 310 20.27 -16.56 13.21
CA TYR A 310 21.43 -15.69 13.33
C TYR A 310 22.10 -15.44 11.98
N ILE A 311 22.21 -14.17 11.58
CA ILE A 311 22.86 -13.78 10.32
C ILE A 311 24.32 -13.44 10.61
N SER A 312 25.24 -14.33 10.24
CA SER A 312 26.67 -14.20 10.61
C SER A 312 27.35 -12.98 10.02
N ASP A 313 27.03 -12.64 8.77
CA ASP A 313 27.69 -11.54 8.05
C ASP A 313 27.34 -10.18 8.63
N LEU A 314 26.14 -10.06 9.19
CA LEU A 314 25.62 -8.86 9.81
C LEU A 314 25.80 -8.87 11.34
N LYS A 315 26.08 -10.04 11.93
CA LYS A 315 26.18 -10.29 13.37
C LYS A 315 24.89 -10.00 14.15
N ILE A 316 23.73 -10.11 13.50
CA ILE A 316 22.41 -9.81 14.07
C ILE A 316 21.59 -11.07 14.34
N TRP A 317 20.73 -11.00 15.34
CA TRP A 317 19.69 -11.98 15.59
C TRP A 317 18.39 -11.56 14.92
N MET A 318 17.65 -12.55 14.42
CA MET A 318 16.33 -12.37 13.87
C MET A 318 15.36 -13.27 14.61
N GLN A 319 14.15 -12.79 14.84
CA GLN A 319 13.04 -13.59 15.36
C GLN A 319 11.90 -13.61 14.35
N TYR A 320 11.31 -14.79 14.18
CA TYR A 320 10.20 -15.03 13.27
C TYR A 320 8.88 -14.62 13.91
N GLU A 321 8.03 -13.95 13.14
CA GLU A 321 6.63 -13.60 13.47
C GLU A 321 6.43 -12.59 14.61
N ILE A 322 7.40 -11.70 14.87
CA ILE A 322 7.19 -10.57 15.80
C ILE A 322 6.28 -9.50 15.20
N LYS A 323 6.62 -8.99 14.01
CA LYS A 323 5.91 -7.86 13.38
C LYS A 323 4.68 -8.33 12.60
N HIS A 324 4.90 -9.30 11.70
CA HIS A 324 3.86 -9.89 10.85
C HIS A 324 4.04 -11.41 10.78
N LEU A 325 2.95 -12.11 10.54
CA LEU A 325 2.97 -13.54 10.21
C LEU A 325 3.91 -13.77 9.01
N GLY A 326 4.77 -14.79 9.06
CA GLY A 326 5.68 -15.06 7.95
C GLY A 326 6.99 -14.29 7.87
N VAL A 327 7.28 -13.36 8.77
CA VAL A 327 8.41 -12.41 8.61
C VAL A 327 9.45 -12.54 9.72
N TRP A 328 10.73 -12.48 9.33
CA TRP A 328 11.87 -12.34 10.22
C TRP A 328 12.15 -10.87 10.55
N THR A 329 12.22 -10.54 11.84
CA THR A 329 12.51 -9.19 12.35
C THR A 329 13.81 -9.21 13.15
N GLU A 330 14.66 -8.19 12.98
CA GLU A 330 15.87 -8.02 13.80
C GLU A 330 15.52 -7.81 15.28
N VAL A 331 16.25 -8.48 16.17
CA VAL A 331 16.08 -8.40 17.61
C VAL A 331 17.42 -8.28 18.33
N ASP A 332 17.39 -7.71 19.53
CA ASP A 332 18.55 -7.63 20.41
C ASP A 332 19.02 -9.02 20.84
N SER A 333 20.32 -9.13 21.14
CA SER A 333 20.95 -10.40 21.56
C SER A 333 20.43 -10.99 22.88
N ASP A 334 19.68 -10.19 23.63
CA ASP A 334 19.09 -10.59 24.90
C ASP A 334 17.83 -11.43 24.68
N ILE A 335 17.04 -11.16 23.61
CA ILE A 335 15.78 -11.86 23.34
C ILE A 335 15.94 -13.39 23.15
N PRO A 336 16.93 -13.89 22.39
CA PRO A 336 17.18 -15.33 22.32
C PRO A 336 17.68 -15.91 23.65
N THR A 337 18.34 -15.11 24.49
CA THR A 337 18.78 -15.54 25.82
C THR A 337 17.59 -15.66 26.77
N ASP A 338 16.63 -14.73 26.72
CA ASP A 338 15.38 -14.79 27.48
C ASP A 338 14.55 -16.06 27.15
N GLU A 339 14.57 -16.51 25.89
CA GLU A 339 13.91 -17.79 25.51
C GLU A 339 14.62 -19.00 26.13
N VAL A 340 15.95 -18.98 26.22
CA VAL A 340 16.73 -20.02 26.90
C VAL A 340 16.41 -20.03 28.40
N GLU A 341 16.32 -18.86 29.03
CA GLU A 341 15.95 -18.70 30.43
C GLU A 341 14.55 -19.25 30.70
N ARG A 342 13.58 -18.91 29.83
CA ARG A 342 12.21 -19.44 29.91
C ARG A 342 12.17 -20.97 29.82
N PHE A 343 12.90 -21.55 28.86
CA PHE A 343 12.98 -23.02 28.72
C PHE A 343 13.59 -23.68 29.95
N LEU A 344 14.66 -23.11 30.51
CA LEU A 344 15.30 -23.63 31.72
C LEU A 344 14.37 -23.53 32.95
N ASP A 345 13.63 -22.42 33.07
CA ASP A 345 12.65 -22.23 34.14
C ASP A 345 11.49 -23.24 34.05
N GLU A 346 10.99 -23.52 32.83
CA GLU A 346 9.98 -24.55 32.56
C GLU A 346 10.44 -25.95 32.96
N GLN A 347 11.72 -26.26 32.75
CA GLN A 347 12.35 -27.52 33.16
C GLN A 347 12.78 -27.53 34.65
N GLY A 348 12.62 -26.41 35.37
CA GLY A 348 13.04 -26.27 36.77
C GLY A 348 14.55 -26.35 36.98
N ILE A 349 15.35 -26.01 35.95
CA ILE A 349 16.81 -26.08 35.98
C ILE A 349 17.37 -24.72 36.42
N GLY A 350 18.03 -24.67 37.57
CA GLY A 350 18.70 -23.45 38.04
C GLY A 350 19.93 -23.09 37.21
N TYR A 351 20.04 -21.82 36.79
CA TYR A 351 21.12 -21.33 35.93
C TYR A 351 21.86 -20.12 36.50
N THR A 352 22.95 -19.74 35.83
CA THR A 352 23.68 -18.49 36.04
C THR A 352 23.77 -17.77 34.71
N ALA A 353 24.03 -16.46 34.69
CA ALA A 353 24.16 -15.69 33.45
C ALA A 353 25.22 -16.25 32.48
N ASN A 354 26.31 -16.83 33.00
CA ASN A 354 27.33 -17.47 32.16
C ASN A 354 26.82 -18.75 31.50
N TYR A 355 25.98 -19.51 32.20
CA TYR A 355 25.41 -20.77 31.72
C TYR A 355 24.41 -20.51 30.58
N THR A 356 23.50 -19.54 30.75
CA THR A 356 22.55 -19.13 29.71
C THR A 356 23.28 -18.54 28.50
N SER A 357 24.29 -17.68 28.73
CA SER A 357 25.16 -17.15 27.67
C SER A 357 25.91 -18.26 26.91
N GLY A 358 26.38 -19.30 27.61
CA GLY A 358 27.01 -20.48 27.01
C GLY A 358 26.07 -21.22 26.06
N ILE A 359 24.85 -21.53 26.53
CA ILE A 359 23.79 -22.17 25.73
C ILE A 359 23.43 -21.31 24.51
N THR A 360 23.18 -20.01 24.69
CA THR A 360 22.85 -19.10 23.57
C THR A 360 23.97 -19.06 22.53
N LYS A 361 25.25 -19.09 22.95
CA LYS A 361 26.39 -19.16 22.02
C LYS A 361 26.43 -20.46 21.23
N ILE A 362 26.03 -21.58 21.82
CA ILE A 362 25.92 -22.87 21.12
C ILE A 362 24.77 -22.82 20.12
N LEU A 363 23.58 -22.37 20.55
CA LEU A 363 22.40 -22.22 19.69
C LEU A 363 22.66 -21.30 18.50
N ARG A 364 23.35 -20.18 18.72
CA ARG A 364 23.79 -19.26 17.66
C ARG A 364 24.52 -19.96 16.52
N ARG A 365 25.35 -20.96 16.83
CA ARG A 365 26.09 -21.74 15.82
C ARG A 365 25.18 -22.72 15.07
N LYS A 366 24.10 -23.18 15.71
CA LYS A 366 23.13 -24.15 15.15
C LYS A 366 22.09 -23.47 14.25
N VAL A 367 21.68 -22.25 14.57
CA VAL A 367 20.68 -21.47 13.79
C VAL A 367 21.31 -20.41 12.91
N ARG A 368 22.62 -20.54 12.63
CA ARG A 368 23.37 -19.64 11.77
C ARG A 368 22.95 -19.84 10.31
N VAL A 369 22.71 -18.74 9.61
CA VAL A 369 22.52 -18.71 8.15
C VAL A 369 23.30 -17.55 7.56
N ASP A 370 23.89 -17.76 6.40
CA ASP A 370 24.62 -16.71 5.67
C ASP A 370 23.62 -15.82 4.89
N LYS A 371 23.94 -14.53 4.73
CA LYS A 371 23.04 -13.54 4.10
C LYS A 371 22.70 -13.93 2.65
N ASP A 372 23.65 -14.50 1.93
CA ASP A 372 23.47 -14.94 0.55
C ASP A 372 22.46 -16.09 0.44
N GLU A 373 22.40 -16.98 1.45
CA GLU A 373 21.42 -18.06 1.47
C GLU A 373 20.00 -17.52 1.69
N ILE A 374 19.85 -16.54 2.59
CA ILE A 374 18.59 -15.81 2.80
C ILE A 374 18.14 -15.20 1.48
N ASN A 375 18.99 -14.38 0.86
CA ASN A 375 18.68 -13.72 -0.41
C ASN A 375 18.30 -14.74 -1.50
N LYS A 376 19.03 -15.85 -1.61
CA LYS A 376 18.76 -16.90 -2.60
C LYS A 376 17.38 -17.55 -2.39
N LYS A 377 16.97 -17.79 -1.15
CA LYS A 377 15.70 -18.46 -0.82
C LYS A 377 14.50 -17.51 -0.81
N SER A 378 14.69 -16.24 -0.47
CA SER A 378 13.62 -15.23 -0.36
C SER A 378 13.45 -14.36 -1.61
N SER A 379 14.48 -14.20 -2.47
CA SER A 379 14.45 -13.28 -3.63
C SER A 379 13.28 -13.48 -4.61
N LYS A 380 12.74 -14.69 -4.71
CA LYS A 380 11.60 -15.02 -5.57
C LYS A 380 10.32 -15.31 -4.79
N LYS A 381 10.28 -14.94 -3.51
CA LYS A 381 9.09 -15.08 -2.66
C LYS A 381 8.60 -13.72 -2.20
N ILE A 382 7.29 -13.55 -2.18
CA ILE A 382 6.63 -12.34 -1.66
C ILE A 382 5.63 -12.79 -0.61
N ALA A 383 5.80 -12.30 0.62
CA ALA A 383 4.85 -12.55 1.69
C ALA A 383 3.71 -11.51 1.63
N PHE A 384 2.49 -12.00 1.81
CA PHE A 384 1.24 -11.28 2.01
C PHE A 384 0.70 -11.64 3.39
N LEU A 385 -0.31 -10.93 3.90
CA LEU A 385 -0.85 -11.20 5.24
C LEU A 385 -1.40 -12.63 5.42
N ASN A 386 -1.85 -13.26 4.34
CA ASN A 386 -2.46 -14.59 4.34
C ASN A 386 -1.58 -15.70 3.76
N CYS A 387 -0.52 -15.40 3.00
CA CYS A 387 0.26 -16.41 2.30
C CYS A 387 1.64 -15.92 1.82
N VAL A 388 2.40 -16.81 1.20
CA VAL A 388 3.64 -16.50 0.47
C VAL A 388 3.48 -16.91 -1.00
N LEU A 389 3.65 -15.98 -1.92
CA LEU A 389 3.67 -16.26 -3.36
C LEU A 389 5.09 -16.57 -3.83
N ASP A 390 5.28 -17.71 -4.48
CA ASP A 390 6.52 -18.02 -5.21
C ASP A 390 6.41 -17.47 -6.64
N LEU A 391 7.19 -16.45 -6.98
CA LEU A 391 7.18 -15.79 -8.29
C LEU A 391 7.64 -16.71 -9.44
N LYS A 392 8.41 -17.76 -9.15
CA LYS A 392 8.92 -18.68 -10.17
C LYS A 392 7.88 -19.72 -10.53
N THR A 393 7.25 -20.34 -9.53
CA THR A 393 6.27 -21.41 -9.76
C THR A 393 4.84 -20.91 -9.81
N LYS A 394 4.59 -19.65 -9.40
CA LYS A 394 3.26 -19.06 -9.18
C LYS A 394 2.42 -19.81 -8.12
N ASN A 395 3.07 -20.58 -7.25
CA ASN A 395 2.38 -21.32 -6.19
C ASN A 395 2.16 -20.44 -4.96
N ILE A 396 0.99 -20.63 -4.34
CA ILE A 396 0.65 -20.05 -3.05
C ILE A 396 1.12 -21.01 -1.97
N LEU A 397 2.02 -20.56 -1.11
CA LEU A 397 2.59 -21.32 -0.01
C LEU A 397 2.08 -20.77 1.33
N SER A 398 2.01 -21.61 2.35
CA SER A 398 1.82 -21.17 3.73
C SER A 398 3.06 -20.44 4.23
N HIS A 399 2.88 -19.54 5.21
CA HIS A 399 4.01 -18.96 5.92
C HIS A 399 4.89 -20.04 6.55
N HIS A 400 6.20 -19.88 6.41
CA HIS A 400 7.18 -20.82 6.97
C HIS A 400 8.52 -20.12 7.23
N PRO A 401 9.19 -20.35 8.38
CA PRO A 401 10.46 -19.71 8.73
C PRO A 401 11.55 -19.88 7.65
N ARG A 402 11.60 -21.08 7.04
CA ARG A 402 12.53 -21.42 5.93
C ARG A 402 12.28 -20.68 4.60
N HIS A 403 11.25 -19.82 4.51
CA HIS A 403 11.10 -18.91 3.37
C HIS A 403 11.96 -17.65 3.51
N TYR A 404 12.45 -17.35 4.72
CA TYR A 404 13.36 -16.23 5.01
C TYR A 404 12.85 -14.87 4.54
N ASN A 405 11.53 -14.66 4.53
CA ASN A 405 10.96 -13.36 4.20
C ASN A 405 11.30 -12.36 5.32
N THR A 406 11.85 -11.20 4.96
CA THR A 406 12.17 -10.11 5.89
C THR A 406 11.22 -8.93 5.75
N SER A 407 10.23 -9.04 4.87
CA SER A 407 9.15 -8.08 4.67
C SER A 407 7.88 -8.82 4.25
N CYS A 408 6.73 -8.19 4.51
CA CYS A 408 5.40 -8.64 4.11
C CYS A 408 4.63 -7.45 3.55
N LEU A 409 3.83 -7.70 2.51
CA LEU A 409 2.89 -6.71 1.99
C LEU A 409 1.69 -6.61 2.94
N PRO A 410 1.21 -5.41 3.27
CA PRO A 410 0.20 -5.18 4.31
C PRO A 410 -1.24 -5.44 3.81
N TYR A 411 -1.41 -6.42 2.90
CA TYR A 411 -2.69 -6.83 2.35
C TYR A 411 -2.69 -8.32 2.02
N ASN A 412 -3.88 -8.89 1.90
CA ASN A 412 -4.05 -10.28 1.49
C ASN A 412 -3.78 -10.44 0.00
N TYR A 413 -3.15 -11.55 -0.37
CA TYR A 413 -3.17 -12.00 -1.76
C TYR A 413 -4.58 -12.47 -2.12
N ALA A 414 -5.09 -12.00 -3.27
CA ALA A 414 -6.40 -12.39 -3.81
C ALA A 414 -6.23 -13.18 -5.12
N PRO A 415 -7.13 -14.13 -5.44
CA PRO A 415 -7.17 -14.82 -6.73
C PRO A 415 -7.41 -13.88 -7.92
N SER A 416 -7.13 -14.34 -9.15
CA SER A 416 -7.13 -13.57 -10.40
C SER A 416 -8.47 -12.94 -10.82
N ASP A 417 -9.56 -13.32 -10.18
CA ASP A 417 -10.93 -12.99 -10.62
C ASP A 417 -11.40 -11.63 -10.06
N THR A 418 -10.56 -10.94 -9.31
CA THR A 418 -10.83 -9.60 -8.76
C THR A 418 -10.42 -8.54 -9.78
N LEU A 419 -11.31 -7.58 -10.08
CA LEU A 419 -11.05 -6.51 -11.05
C LEU A 419 -10.33 -5.32 -10.37
N CYS A 420 -9.36 -4.71 -11.06
CA CYS A 420 -8.67 -3.47 -10.64
C CYS A 420 -9.09 -2.24 -11.46
N GLY A 421 -10.33 -2.26 -11.99
CA GLY A 421 -10.87 -1.27 -12.92
C GLY A 421 -10.58 0.20 -12.56
N PRO A 422 -10.79 0.65 -11.30
CA PRO A 422 -10.52 2.04 -10.92
C PRO A 422 -9.07 2.47 -11.09
N ILE A 423 -8.10 1.61 -10.74
CA ILE A 423 -6.67 1.90 -10.92
C ILE A 423 -6.33 1.95 -12.41
N LEU A 424 -6.88 1.04 -13.21
CA LEU A 424 -6.62 0.99 -14.65
C LEU A 424 -7.23 2.19 -15.39
N HIS A 425 -8.46 2.57 -15.05
CA HIS A 425 -9.12 3.75 -15.59
C HIS A 425 -8.31 5.02 -15.26
N TRP A 426 -7.89 5.16 -14.01
CA TRP A 426 -7.03 6.27 -13.60
C TRP A 426 -5.69 6.28 -14.34
N LEU A 427 -5.02 5.13 -14.49
CA LEU A 427 -3.76 5.05 -15.24
C LEU A 427 -3.95 5.46 -16.70
N ARG A 428 -5.00 4.96 -17.36
CA ARG A 428 -5.36 5.28 -18.75
C ARG A 428 -5.60 6.79 -18.92
N GLU A 429 -6.33 7.39 -17.99
CA GLU A 429 -6.57 8.84 -17.98
C GLU A 429 -5.25 9.63 -17.82
N ARG A 430 -4.33 9.19 -16.95
CA ARG A 430 -3.03 9.89 -16.76
C ARG A 430 -2.12 9.85 -17.99
N VAL A 431 -2.27 8.84 -18.84
CA VAL A 431 -1.50 8.69 -20.09
C VAL A 431 -2.30 9.07 -21.33
N ASN A 432 -3.43 9.77 -21.19
CA ASN A 432 -4.29 10.22 -22.30
C ASN A 432 -4.73 9.07 -23.24
N GLY A 433 -4.99 7.89 -22.69
CA GLY A 433 -5.42 6.73 -23.49
C GLY A 433 -4.30 6.02 -24.26
N ALA A 434 -3.03 6.44 -24.12
CA ALA A 434 -1.90 5.79 -24.78
C ALA A 434 -1.62 4.39 -24.17
N GLU A 435 -2.21 3.35 -24.77
CA GLU A 435 -2.12 1.96 -24.30
C GLU A 435 -0.70 1.41 -24.28
N ASP A 436 0.16 1.83 -25.20
CA ASP A 436 1.59 1.47 -25.23
C ASP A 436 2.36 2.07 -24.05
N VAL A 437 2.04 3.30 -23.64
CA VAL A 437 2.59 3.93 -22.43
C VAL A 437 2.05 3.25 -21.17
N MET A 438 0.76 2.88 -21.15
CA MET A 438 0.18 2.09 -20.06
C MET A 438 0.88 0.73 -19.91
N MET A 439 1.15 0.04 -21.02
CA MET A 439 1.92 -1.21 -21.03
C MET A 439 3.36 -1.00 -20.59
N LEU A 440 4.01 0.10 -20.99
CA LEU A 440 5.35 0.48 -20.52
C LEU A 440 5.39 0.63 -19.00
N LEU A 441 4.45 1.37 -18.41
CA LEU A 441 4.35 1.57 -16.97
C LEU A 441 4.08 0.24 -16.24
N ARG A 442 3.19 -0.61 -16.76
CA ARG A 442 2.94 -1.96 -16.25
C ARG A 442 4.20 -2.82 -16.26
N CYS A 443 4.94 -2.81 -17.37
CA CYS A 443 6.22 -3.52 -17.50
C CYS A 443 7.25 -3.00 -16.48
N TYR A 444 7.31 -1.69 -16.26
CA TYR A 444 8.21 -1.09 -15.28
C TYR A 444 7.84 -1.50 -13.84
N LEU A 445 6.55 -1.50 -13.48
CA LEU A 445 6.09 -1.99 -12.18
C LEU A 445 6.40 -3.48 -11.99
N LYS A 446 6.24 -4.31 -13.03
CA LYS A 446 6.64 -5.73 -12.98
C LYS A 446 8.15 -5.87 -12.76
N ALA A 447 8.97 -5.05 -13.43
CA ALA A 447 10.41 -5.03 -13.25
C ALA A 447 10.82 -4.67 -11.81
N ILE A 448 10.09 -3.76 -11.15
CA ILE A 448 10.27 -3.42 -9.73
C ILE A 448 9.96 -4.65 -8.84
N VAL A 449 8.79 -5.28 -9.02
CA VAL A 449 8.35 -6.43 -8.20
C VAL A 449 9.30 -7.62 -8.33
N THR A 450 9.78 -7.88 -9.55
CA THR A 450 10.61 -9.05 -9.89
C THR A 450 12.13 -8.81 -9.78
N GLY A 451 12.54 -7.55 -9.56
CA GLY A 451 13.93 -7.15 -9.37
C GLY A 451 14.79 -7.20 -10.64
N ARG A 452 14.29 -6.68 -11.77
CA ARG A 452 14.96 -6.72 -13.09
C ARG A 452 16.01 -5.62 -13.29
N THR A 453 16.97 -5.52 -12.36
CA THR A 453 18.06 -4.53 -12.46
C THR A 453 19.03 -4.82 -13.62
N ASP A 454 19.03 -6.04 -14.16
CA ASP A 454 19.74 -6.42 -15.39
C ASP A 454 19.35 -5.55 -16.60
N LEU A 455 18.15 -4.96 -16.57
CA LEU A 455 17.69 -4.07 -17.62
C LEU A 455 18.46 -2.75 -17.66
N GLN A 456 19.13 -2.34 -16.59
CA GLN A 456 19.86 -1.07 -16.50
C GLN A 456 19.05 0.14 -16.96
N LYS A 457 17.78 0.22 -16.52
CA LYS A 457 16.84 1.29 -16.85
C LYS A 457 16.38 1.99 -15.58
N TYR A 458 16.11 3.29 -15.68
CA TYR A 458 15.39 4.06 -14.68
C TYR A 458 14.21 4.81 -15.33
N LEU A 459 13.15 5.01 -14.56
CA LEU A 459 11.96 5.74 -14.98
C LEU A 459 12.03 7.18 -14.46
N GLU A 460 11.81 8.13 -15.35
CA GLU A 460 11.71 9.56 -15.05
C GLU A 460 10.28 10.01 -15.30
N LEU A 461 9.62 10.48 -14.26
CA LEU A 461 8.25 10.98 -14.29
C LEU A 461 8.29 12.52 -14.25
N ILE A 462 7.82 13.15 -15.31
CA ILE A 462 7.80 14.61 -15.46
C ILE A 462 6.36 15.11 -15.51
N GLY A 463 6.07 16.20 -14.80
CA GLY A 463 4.79 16.89 -14.93
C GLY A 463 4.51 17.81 -13.77
N PRO A 464 3.57 18.76 -13.87
CA PRO A 464 3.33 19.73 -12.80
C PRO A 464 2.78 19.09 -11.51
N GLY A 465 2.73 19.86 -10.41
CA GLY A 465 2.16 19.39 -9.14
C GLY A 465 0.69 18.93 -9.31
N GLY A 466 0.26 17.88 -8.59
CA GLY A 466 -1.11 17.36 -8.74
C GLY A 466 -1.36 16.55 -10.02
N SER A 467 -0.31 16.18 -10.77
CA SER A 467 -0.47 15.39 -12.01
C SER A 467 -0.60 13.88 -11.83
N GLY A 468 -0.52 13.37 -10.58
CA GLY A 468 -0.63 11.94 -10.28
C GLY A 468 0.70 11.17 -10.18
N LYS A 469 1.87 11.83 -10.35
CA LYS A 469 3.20 11.20 -10.20
C LYS A 469 3.38 10.53 -8.83
N SER A 470 3.00 11.23 -7.75
CA SER A 470 3.10 10.69 -6.39
C SER A 470 2.18 9.49 -6.19
N THR A 471 0.97 9.51 -6.78
CA THR A 471 0.04 8.37 -6.74
C THR A 471 0.64 7.15 -7.46
N PHE A 472 1.25 7.34 -8.63
CA PHE A 472 1.93 6.25 -9.34
C PHE A 472 3.11 5.68 -8.54
N ILE A 473 3.93 6.54 -7.92
CA ILE A 473 5.03 6.11 -7.06
C ILE A 473 4.50 5.35 -5.85
N ASN A 474 3.41 5.81 -5.25
CA ASN A 474 2.79 5.10 -4.13
C ASN A 474 2.24 3.73 -4.59
N LEU A 475 1.65 3.61 -5.79
CA LEU A 475 1.30 2.29 -6.34
C LEU A 475 2.54 1.38 -6.43
N ALA A 476 3.67 1.88 -6.91
CA ALA A 476 4.93 1.12 -6.92
C ALA A 476 5.37 0.71 -5.50
N VAL A 477 5.25 1.62 -4.52
CA VAL A 477 5.53 1.37 -3.10
C VAL A 477 4.66 0.25 -2.55
N ALA A 478 3.36 0.28 -2.82
CA ALA A 478 2.41 -0.73 -2.36
C ALA A 478 2.71 -2.14 -2.90
N LEU A 479 3.31 -2.26 -4.08
CA LEU A 479 3.64 -3.55 -4.68
C LEU A 479 4.90 -4.20 -4.08
N VAL A 480 5.79 -3.41 -3.46
CA VAL A 480 7.02 -3.91 -2.83
C VAL A 480 7.04 -3.77 -1.32
N GLY A 481 6.21 -2.91 -0.73
CA GLY A 481 6.19 -2.60 0.70
C GLY A 481 7.27 -1.59 1.11
N GLN A 482 6.96 -0.77 2.12
CA GLN A 482 7.79 0.36 2.59
C GLN A 482 9.22 -0.06 2.99
N GLU A 483 9.36 -1.24 3.61
CA GLU A 483 10.64 -1.80 4.05
C GLU A 483 11.61 -2.07 2.87
N ASN A 484 11.09 -2.21 1.65
CA ASN A 484 11.87 -2.49 0.45
C ASN A 484 12.23 -1.24 -0.36
N ILE A 485 12.06 -0.04 0.20
CA ILE A 485 12.25 1.23 -0.50
C ILE A 485 13.28 2.10 0.22
N HIS A 486 13.99 2.90 -0.56
CA HIS A 486 14.73 4.07 -0.07
C HIS A 486 14.27 5.31 -0.83
N SER A 487 13.91 6.36 -0.11
CA SER A 487 13.50 7.64 -0.69
C SER A 487 14.49 8.72 -0.29
N THR A 488 15.02 9.45 -1.27
CA THR A 488 16.06 10.47 -1.03
C THR A 488 16.06 11.53 -2.12
N GLU A 489 16.80 12.60 -1.89
CA GLU A 489 17.05 13.64 -2.88
C GLU A 489 18.31 13.30 -3.68
N PHE A 490 18.33 13.68 -4.96
CA PHE A 490 19.46 13.38 -5.83
C PHE A 490 20.78 13.96 -5.29
N LYS A 491 20.76 15.19 -4.76
CA LYS A 491 21.92 15.85 -4.18
C LYS A 491 22.47 15.12 -2.95
N ARG A 492 21.61 14.51 -2.13
CA ARG A 492 22.02 13.74 -0.95
C ARG A 492 22.69 12.44 -1.37
N LEU A 493 22.13 11.77 -2.38
CA LEU A 493 22.69 10.56 -2.96
C LEU A 493 24.13 10.75 -3.46
N GLU A 494 24.44 11.91 -4.05
CA GLU A 494 25.81 12.24 -4.49
C GLU A 494 26.77 12.59 -3.38
N ASN A 495 26.33 13.42 -2.43
CA ASN A 495 27.24 14.02 -1.45
C ASN A 495 27.38 13.19 -0.17
N ASN A 496 26.51 12.20 0.05
CA ASN A 496 26.48 11.42 1.28
C ASN A 496 26.70 9.93 1.01
N LYS A 497 27.91 9.45 1.31
CA LYS A 497 28.28 8.03 1.21
C LYS A 497 27.38 7.09 2.03
N PHE A 498 26.72 7.58 3.08
CA PHE A 498 25.79 6.80 3.89
C PHE A 498 24.43 6.58 3.21
N GLU A 499 24.01 7.43 2.27
CA GLU A 499 22.76 7.22 1.50
C GLU A 499 22.87 5.98 0.62
N LEU A 500 24.04 5.74 0.03
CA LEU A 500 24.30 4.54 -0.78
C LEU A 500 24.26 3.27 0.08
N ALA A 501 24.67 3.34 1.35
CA ALA A 501 24.56 2.22 2.28
C ALA A 501 23.11 1.80 2.53
N ALA A 502 22.17 2.75 2.52
CA ALA A 502 20.75 2.52 2.76
C ALA A 502 20.04 1.80 1.59
N LEU A 503 20.65 1.78 0.40
CA LEU A 503 20.14 1.03 -0.76
C LEU A 503 20.32 -0.49 -0.63
N GLN A 504 21.09 -0.96 0.35
CA GLN A 504 21.39 -2.37 0.49
C GLN A 504 20.11 -3.18 0.78
N GLY A 505 19.75 -4.08 -0.14
CA GLY A 505 18.56 -4.94 -0.01
C GLY A 505 17.23 -4.27 -0.38
N LYS A 506 17.26 -3.04 -0.88
CA LYS A 506 16.06 -2.32 -1.34
C LYS A 506 15.71 -2.75 -2.77
N LYS A 507 14.41 -2.78 -3.10
CA LYS A 507 13.85 -3.07 -4.43
C LYS A 507 13.54 -1.83 -5.25
N LEU A 508 13.27 -0.70 -4.59
CA LEU A 508 12.95 0.56 -5.25
C LEU A 508 13.74 1.72 -4.61
N LEU A 509 14.36 2.53 -5.46
CA LEU A 509 14.91 3.84 -5.11
C LEU A 509 13.98 4.92 -5.68
N GLN A 510 13.40 5.72 -4.79
CA GLN A 510 12.65 6.92 -5.16
C GLN A 510 13.56 8.15 -5.01
N VAL A 511 13.71 8.91 -6.08
CA VAL A 511 14.46 10.17 -6.09
C VAL A 511 13.51 11.34 -6.29
N THR A 512 13.51 12.27 -5.33
CA THR A 512 12.72 13.50 -5.36
C THR A 512 13.60 14.72 -5.71
N ASP A 513 12.98 15.80 -6.21
CA ASP A 513 13.60 17.07 -6.61
C ASP A 513 14.75 16.92 -7.64
N ALA A 514 14.52 16.11 -8.67
CA ALA A 514 15.52 15.86 -9.73
C ALA A 514 15.76 17.08 -10.67
N GLU A 515 14.96 18.14 -10.56
CA GLU A 515 14.96 19.29 -11.49
C GLU A 515 16.22 20.17 -11.41
N LYS A 516 16.83 20.27 -10.23
CA LYS A 516 17.81 21.34 -9.91
C LYS A 516 19.28 20.91 -9.95
N HIS A 517 19.58 19.73 -10.47
CA HIS A 517 20.89 19.12 -10.21
C HIS A 517 21.63 18.63 -11.46
N ASN A 518 22.81 19.21 -11.70
CA ASN A 518 23.81 18.76 -12.69
C ASN A 518 24.67 17.64 -12.10
N GLY A 519 24.05 16.48 -11.92
CA GLY A 519 24.67 15.35 -11.27
C GLY A 519 25.74 14.65 -12.09
N SER A 520 26.69 14.01 -11.43
CA SER A 520 27.61 13.06 -12.02
C SER A 520 26.85 11.88 -12.61
N ALA A 521 26.77 11.82 -13.94
CA ALA A 521 26.26 10.66 -14.67
C ALA A 521 26.96 9.34 -14.25
N ALA A 522 28.16 9.40 -13.66
CA ALA A 522 28.86 8.22 -13.15
C ALA A 522 28.14 7.55 -11.97
N LEU A 523 27.56 8.32 -11.04
CA LEU A 523 26.83 7.74 -9.91
C LEU A 523 25.56 7.04 -10.39
N LEU A 524 24.79 7.69 -11.26
CA LEU A 524 23.60 7.09 -11.88
C LEU A 524 23.95 5.82 -12.65
N LYS A 525 25.06 5.83 -13.42
CA LYS A 525 25.56 4.64 -14.11
C LYS A 525 25.92 3.52 -13.13
N SER A 526 26.46 3.84 -11.95
CA SER A 526 26.78 2.83 -10.94
C SER A 526 25.55 2.27 -10.23
N ILE A 527 24.53 3.10 -9.97
CA ILE A 527 23.29 2.68 -9.28
C ILE A 527 22.39 1.89 -10.21
N THR A 528 22.25 2.34 -11.44
CA THR A 528 21.45 1.67 -12.49
C THR A 528 22.25 0.64 -13.27
N GLY A 529 23.53 0.44 -12.93
CA GLY A 529 24.43 -0.47 -13.59
C GLY A 529 24.66 -1.75 -12.80
N ASP A 530 25.51 -2.61 -13.36
CA ASP A 530 25.89 -3.89 -12.73
C ASP A 530 27.10 -3.77 -11.79
N ASP A 531 27.50 -2.53 -11.49
CA ASP A 531 28.77 -2.23 -10.82
C ASP A 531 28.70 -2.38 -9.30
N MET A 532 29.83 -2.77 -8.70
CA MET A 532 29.98 -2.84 -7.24
C MET A 532 30.28 -1.46 -6.68
N ILE A 533 29.38 -0.93 -5.84
CA ILE A 533 29.52 0.37 -5.18
C ILE A 533 30.22 0.18 -3.82
N PRO A 534 31.27 0.95 -3.50
CA PRO A 534 31.88 0.96 -2.17
C PRO A 534 30.92 1.59 -1.15
N VAL A 535 30.82 0.97 0.02
CA VAL A 535 29.97 1.43 1.13
C VAL A 535 30.79 1.61 2.39
N GLU A 536 30.67 2.80 2.98
CA GLU A 536 31.15 3.12 4.31
C GLU A 536 29.92 3.15 5.25
N LYS A 537 29.82 2.20 6.18
CA LYS A 537 28.81 2.23 7.26
C LYS A 537 29.39 2.94 8.47
N LYS A 538 28.58 3.77 9.13
CA LYS A 538 28.99 4.47 10.36
C LYS A 538 29.38 3.41 11.41
N TYR A 539 30.64 3.41 11.85
CA TYR A 539 31.21 2.49 12.84
C TYR A 539 31.41 1.02 12.40
N HIS A 540 31.47 0.72 11.10
CA HIS A 540 31.77 -0.63 10.56
C HIS A 540 32.79 -0.60 9.41
N ASP A 541 33.36 -1.77 9.09
CA ASP A 541 34.33 -1.93 7.99
C ASP A 541 33.75 -1.51 6.62
N VAL A 542 34.64 -1.03 5.74
CA VAL A 542 34.32 -0.65 4.36
C VAL A 542 33.97 -1.89 3.54
N GLY A 543 32.75 -1.93 2.99
CA GLY A 543 32.26 -3.02 2.16
C GLY A 543 32.06 -2.61 0.71
N LYS A 544 31.67 -3.57 -0.14
CA LYS A 544 31.13 -3.30 -1.49
C LYS A 544 29.81 -4.04 -1.65
N PHE A 545 28.86 -3.45 -2.38
CA PHE A 545 27.63 -4.14 -2.73
C PHE A 545 27.18 -3.72 -4.13
N LYS A 546 26.35 -4.56 -4.73
CA LYS A 546 25.67 -4.27 -5.98
C LYS A 546 24.23 -3.82 -5.67
N PRO A 547 23.80 -2.63 -6.12
CA PRO A 547 22.40 -2.21 -5.99
C PRO A 547 21.45 -3.22 -6.64
N GLN A 548 20.36 -3.53 -5.94
CA GLN A 548 19.32 -4.46 -6.40
C GLN A 548 17.95 -3.77 -6.52
N CYS A 549 17.96 -2.44 -6.67
CA CYS A 549 16.77 -1.62 -6.81
C CYS A 549 16.58 -1.10 -8.24
N MET A 550 15.32 -1.07 -8.68
CA MET A 550 14.89 -0.23 -9.78
C MET A 550 14.78 1.22 -9.29
N CYS A 551 14.81 2.22 -10.18
CA CYS A 551 14.81 3.63 -9.77
C CYS A 551 13.66 4.43 -10.40
N ILE A 552 12.99 5.27 -9.62
CA ILE A 552 12.03 6.27 -10.14
C ILE A 552 12.51 7.66 -9.75
N PHE A 553 12.59 8.54 -10.74
CA PHE A 553 12.95 9.95 -10.61
C PHE A 553 11.71 10.78 -10.85
N ALA A 554 11.32 11.60 -9.89
CA ALA A 554 10.19 12.51 -10.03
C ALA A 554 10.66 13.96 -10.15
N ALA A 555 10.20 14.64 -11.18
CA ALA A 555 10.47 16.04 -11.45
C ALA A 555 9.18 16.77 -11.87
N ASN A 556 9.05 18.05 -11.52
CA ASN A 556 7.95 18.89 -11.98
C ASN A 556 8.18 19.53 -13.34
N LYS A 557 9.45 19.71 -13.71
CA LYS A 557 9.89 20.25 -14.99
C LYS A 557 10.97 19.37 -15.57
N ILE A 558 11.17 19.48 -16.88
CA ILE A 558 12.30 18.83 -17.55
C ILE A 558 13.59 19.35 -16.89
N PRO A 559 14.45 18.46 -16.34
CA PRO A 559 15.70 18.88 -15.73
C PRO A 559 16.56 19.63 -16.75
N SER A 560 17.16 20.73 -16.33
CA SER A 560 18.04 21.55 -17.18
C SER A 560 19.43 20.91 -17.40
N SER A 561 19.59 19.60 -17.16
CA SER A 561 20.91 18.99 -16.92
C SER A 561 21.82 19.08 -18.14
N GLU A 562 23.06 19.53 -17.92
CA GLU A 562 24.11 19.68 -18.94
C GLU A 562 24.73 18.34 -19.40
N ASP A 563 24.39 17.22 -18.74
CA ASP A 563 25.01 15.91 -18.99
C ASP A 563 24.26 15.12 -20.08
N ILE A 564 24.26 15.70 -21.30
CA ILE A 564 23.68 15.20 -22.56
C ILE A 564 24.57 14.08 -23.14
N THR A 565 25.10 13.18 -22.31
CA THR A 565 25.95 12.09 -22.81
C THR A 565 25.08 10.89 -23.21
N SER A 566 25.36 10.32 -24.38
CA SER A 566 24.71 9.10 -24.92
C SER A 566 24.67 7.93 -23.93
N GLY A 567 25.63 7.87 -22.99
CA GLY A 567 25.69 6.85 -21.94
C GLY A 567 24.55 6.88 -20.92
N LEU A 568 23.98 8.04 -20.59
CA LEU A 568 22.83 8.14 -19.66
C LEU A 568 21.49 8.05 -20.39
N ALA A 569 21.41 8.62 -21.61
CA ALA A 569 20.21 8.62 -22.44
C ALA A 569 19.63 7.20 -22.64
N ARG A 570 20.47 6.21 -22.96
CA ARG A 570 20.02 4.82 -23.15
C ARG A 570 19.44 4.13 -21.91
N ARG A 571 19.71 4.66 -20.70
CA ARG A 571 19.22 4.11 -19.42
C ARG A 571 17.93 4.79 -18.94
N ARG A 572 17.62 5.97 -19.50
CA ARG A 572 16.48 6.78 -19.12
C ARG A 572 15.24 6.35 -19.90
N ILE A 573 14.12 6.24 -19.20
CA ILE A 573 12.78 6.15 -19.79
C ILE A 573 11.99 7.32 -19.21
N THR A 574 11.60 8.28 -20.05
CA THR A 574 10.88 9.47 -19.59
C THR A 574 9.40 9.37 -19.95
N VAL A 575 8.52 9.58 -18.98
CA VAL A 575 7.05 9.58 -19.15
C VAL A 575 6.48 10.86 -18.57
N TYR A 576 5.55 11.48 -19.32
CA TYR A 576 4.97 12.78 -18.99
C TYR A 576 3.56 12.63 -18.43
N PHE A 577 3.35 13.10 -17.20
CA PHE A 577 2.03 13.17 -16.56
C PHE A 577 1.54 14.62 -16.70
N LYS A 578 0.86 14.92 -17.81
CA LYS A 578 0.45 16.28 -18.20
C LYS A 578 -0.82 16.75 -17.49
N ASN A 579 -1.74 15.84 -17.16
CA ASN A 579 -3.07 16.17 -16.62
C ASN A 579 -3.00 16.50 -15.12
N GLN A 580 -3.24 17.76 -14.75
CA GLN A 580 -3.41 18.17 -13.36
C GLN A 580 -4.84 17.95 -12.89
N VAL A 581 -5.00 17.39 -11.69
CA VAL A 581 -6.29 17.35 -11.00
C VAL A 581 -6.43 18.60 -10.15
N ASP A 582 -7.59 19.25 -10.23
CA ASP A 582 -7.93 20.39 -9.37
C ASP A 582 -7.83 20.00 -7.89
N ASN A 583 -7.29 20.89 -7.06
CA ASN A 583 -7.10 20.65 -5.61
C ASN A 583 -8.40 20.29 -4.87
N LYS A 584 -9.58 20.62 -5.43
CA LYS A 584 -10.90 20.28 -4.86
C LYS A 584 -11.35 18.84 -5.13
N ASN A 585 -10.76 18.20 -6.15
CA ASN A 585 -11.03 16.82 -6.58
C ASN A 585 -9.79 15.92 -6.32
N GLN A 586 -8.89 16.34 -5.43
CA GLN A 586 -7.82 15.46 -4.95
C GLN A 586 -8.43 14.46 -3.98
N ASP A 587 -9.07 13.45 -4.55
CA ASP A 587 -9.57 12.29 -3.82
C ASP A 587 -8.42 11.66 -3.03
N ASP A 588 -8.76 11.03 -1.91
CA ASP A 588 -7.82 10.27 -1.10
C ASP A 588 -7.54 8.91 -1.77
N LEU A 589 -7.07 8.97 -3.02
CA LEU A 589 -6.94 7.82 -3.91
C LEU A 589 -6.01 6.77 -3.31
N PHE A 590 -4.98 7.22 -2.59
CA PHE A 590 -3.99 6.32 -2.05
C PHE A 590 -3.16 6.91 -0.91
N LYS A 591 -3.21 6.25 0.24
CA LYS A 591 -2.36 6.51 1.40
C LYS A 591 -1.60 5.25 1.77
N ILE A 592 -0.33 5.41 2.09
CA ILE A 592 0.51 4.34 2.62
C ILE A 592 0.96 4.81 3.99
N ASP A 593 0.44 4.15 4.99
CA ASP A 593 0.90 4.25 6.37
C ASP A 593 1.80 3.04 6.65
N SER A 594 2.74 3.16 7.59
CA SER A 594 3.86 2.21 7.72
C SER A 594 3.47 0.72 7.75
N ASP A 595 2.26 0.40 8.21
CA ASP A 595 1.70 -0.96 8.27
C ASP A 595 0.36 -1.15 7.52
N MET A 596 -0.16 -0.12 6.82
CA MET A 596 -1.47 -0.19 6.14
C MET A 596 -1.51 0.59 4.83
N ILE A 597 -2.26 0.06 3.86
CA ILE A 597 -2.62 0.78 2.64
C ILE A 597 -4.07 1.23 2.79
N GLY A 598 -4.30 2.51 2.59
CA GLY A 598 -5.61 3.15 2.63
C GLY A 598 -5.90 3.94 1.36
N GLY A 599 -7.08 4.54 1.32
CA GLY A 599 -7.59 5.25 0.15
C GLY A 599 -8.33 4.36 -0.83
N ASP A 600 -8.92 4.99 -1.85
CA ASP A 600 -9.87 4.34 -2.75
C ASP A 600 -9.26 3.20 -3.57
N PHE A 601 -7.94 3.22 -3.79
CA PHE A 601 -7.24 2.15 -4.52
C PHE A 601 -6.89 0.94 -3.65
N ALA A 602 -6.90 1.05 -2.32
CA ALA A 602 -6.45 -0.03 -1.43
C ALA A 602 -7.15 -1.39 -1.67
N PRO A 603 -8.49 -1.46 -1.87
CA PRO A 603 -9.18 -2.73 -2.15
C PRO A 603 -8.76 -3.39 -3.47
N TYR A 604 -8.26 -2.59 -4.42
CA TYR A 604 -7.93 -3.02 -5.78
C TYR A 604 -6.45 -3.41 -5.96
N ILE A 605 -5.59 -3.16 -4.97
CA ILE A 605 -4.16 -3.47 -5.03
C ILE A 605 -3.88 -4.97 -5.24
N PRO A 606 -4.55 -5.93 -4.59
CA PRO A 606 -4.31 -7.35 -4.84
C PRO A 606 -4.58 -7.74 -6.31
N ALA A 607 -5.67 -7.23 -6.89
CA ALA A 607 -6.01 -7.43 -8.29
C ALA A 607 -4.98 -6.77 -9.22
N PHE A 608 -4.59 -5.53 -8.90
CA PHE A 608 -3.57 -4.79 -9.64
C PHE A 608 -2.21 -5.50 -9.65
N PHE A 609 -1.81 -6.07 -8.51
CA PHE A 609 -0.60 -6.88 -8.40
C PHE A 609 -0.63 -8.08 -9.36
N ASN A 610 -1.74 -8.82 -9.42
CA ASN A 610 -1.91 -9.95 -10.36
C ASN A 610 -1.91 -9.50 -11.81
N TRP A 611 -2.57 -8.38 -12.13
CA TRP A 611 -2.55 -7.79 -13.46
C TRP A 611 -1.10 -7.49 -13.88
N ILE A 612 -0.28 -6.90 -13.01
CA ILE A 612 1.14 -6.64 -13.31
C ILE A 612 1.92 -7.93 -13.56
N LEU A 613 1.72 -8.96 -12.74
CA LEU A 613 2.40 -10.25 -12.92
C LEU A 613 1.96 -11.01 -14.17
N GLY A 614 0.80 -10.66 -14.75
CA GLY A 614 0.27 -11.26 -15.98
C GLY A 614 1.07 -10.92 -17.26
N VAL A 615 1.90 -9.88 -17.24
CA VAL A 615 2.76 -9.53 -18.40
C VAL A 615 3.80 -10.62 -18.63
N SER A 616 4.23 -10.86 -19.88
CA SER A 616 5.33 -11.78 -20.17
C SER A 616 6.70 -11.19 -19.79
N ASP A 617 7.76 -11.99 -19.71
CA ASP A 617 9.11 -11.45 -19.49
C ASP A 617 9.70 -10.83 -20.77
N ASP A 618 9.22 -11.26 -21.93
CA ASP A 618 9.58 -10.72 -23.25
C ASP A 618 9.00 -9.32 -23.45
N ASP A 619 7.75 -9.08 -23.05
CA ASP A 619 7.15 -7.74 -23.09
C ASP A 619 7.90 -6.79 -22.17
N VAL A 620 8.25 -7.24 -20.95
CA VAL A 620 9.08 -6.44 -20.02
C VAL A 620 10.40 -6.07 -20.67
N PHE A 621 11.05 -7.00 -21.37
CA PHE A 621 12.29 -6.70 -22.08
C PHE A 621 12.04 -5.72 -23.23
N ASN A 622 11.06 -5.97 -24.10
CA ASN A 622 10.78 -5.18 -25.29
C ASN A 622 10.39 -3.73 -24.94
N TYR A 623 9.39 -3.53 -24.09
CA TYR A 623 8.92 -2.20 -23.71
C TYR A 623 10.00 -1.38 -22.98
N LEU A 624 10.87 -2.02 -22.19
CA LEU A 624 11.89 -1.30 -21.40
C LEU A 624 13.24 -1.13 -22.13
N LYS A 625 13.66 -2.08 -22.96
CA LYS A 625 14.93 -2.00 -23.72
C LYS A 625 14.76 -1.38 -25.10
N ARG A 626 13.65 -1.68 -25.78
CA ARG A 626 13.31 -1.24 -27.14
C ARG A 626 12.15 -0.24 -27.10
N THR A 627 12.17 0.65 -26.11
CA THR A 627 11.09 1.63 -25.86
C THR A 627 10.82 2.54 -27.07
N GLU A 628 11.84 2.80 -27.90
CA GLU A 628 11.70 3.57 -29.15
C GLU A 628 10.85 2.87 -30.21
N GLU A 629 10.82 1.54 -30.21
CA GLU A 629 10.06 0.74 -31.16
C GLU A 629 8.68 0.36 -30.60
N PHE A 630 8.60 0.02 -29.31
CA PHE A 630 7.38 -0.50 -28.69
C PHE A 630 6.48 0.58 -28.07
N VAL A 631 6.96 1.83 -27.99
CA VAL A 631 6.21 2.93 -27.39
C VAL A 631 6.32 4.19 -28.26
N PRO A 632 5.72 4.18 -29.46
CA PRO A 632 5.71 5.33 -30.38
C PRO A 632 4.94 6.52 -29.81
N SER A 633 4.00 6.33 -28.88
CA SER A 633 3.25 7.45 -28.27
C SER A 633 4.11 8.43 -27.47
N LEU A 634 5.40 8.10 -27.23
CA LEU A 634 6.36 9.01 -26.60
C LEU A 634 7.26 9.75 -27.60
N ASP A 635 7.14 9.49 -28.90
CA ASP A 635 8.07 10.03 -29.91
C ASP A 635 8.00 11.55 -30.04
N ALA A 636 6.79 12.12 -29.98
CA ALA A 636 6.60 13.57 -29.98
C ALA A 636 7.31 14.22 -28.77
N GLU A 637 7.10 13.67 -27.57
CA GLU A 637 7.75 14.17 -26.35
C GLU A 637 9.27 13.94 -26.34
N ARG A 638 9.76 12.83 -26.93
CA ARG A 638 11.19 12.59 -27.10
C ARG A 638 11.83 13.66 -27.97
N SER A 639 11.20 14.00 -29.10
CA SER A 639 11.67 15.07 -29.99
C SER A 639 11.72 16.41 -29.27
N GLU A 640 10.61 16.79 -28.63
CA GLU A 640 10.49 18.06 -27.89
C GLU A 640 11.58 18.17 -26.81
N THR A 641 11.77 17.09 -26.03
CA THR A 641 12.73 17.07 -24.92
C THR A 641 14.17 17.11 -25.41
N LEU A 642 14.49 16.40 -26.49
CA LEU A 642 15.80 16.44 -27.12
C LEU A 642 16.13 17.87 -27.56
N CYS A 643 15.22 18.56 -28.24
CA CYS A 643 15.40 19.95 -28.67
C CYS A 643 15.46 20.94 -27.49
N LEU A 644 14.66 20.73 -26.44
CA LEU A 644 14.66 21.62 -25.28
C LEU A 644 15.99 21.58 -24.51
N VAL A 645 16.55 20.37 -24.32
CA VAL A 645 17.76 20.16 -23.50
C VAL A 645 19.04 20.30 -24.32
N ASN A 646 19.05 19.91 -25.60
CA ASN A 646 20.21 19.96 -26.47
C ASN A 646 20.12 21.12 -27.47
N GLN A 647 20.86 22.20 -27.22
CA GLN A 647 20.89 23.37 -28.09
C GLN A 647 21.42 23.11 -29.51
N VAL A 648 22.21 22.05 -29.72
CA VAL A 648 22.61 21.63 -31.08
C VAL A 648 21.44 20.92 -31.77
N ALA A 649 20.67 20.10 -31.04
CA ALA A 649 19.46 19.48 -31.57
C ALA A 649 18.39 20.53 -31.92
N ASP A 650 18.14 21.50 -31.04
CA ASP A 650 17.28 22.66 -31.29
C ASP A 650 17.64 23.40 -32.60
N TRP A 651 18.94 23.67 -32.77
CA TRP A 651 19.47 24.29 -33.98
C TRP A 651 19.31 23.40 -35.21
N VAL A 652 19.63 22.10 -35.12
CA VAL A 652 19.46 21.11 -36.20
C VAL A 652 18.00 21.06 -36.64
N ASN A 653 17.06 20.98 -35.69
CA ASN A 653 15.63 20.89 -35.96
C ASN A 653 15.14 22.09 -36.80
N SER A 654 15.60 23.28 -36.43
CA SER A 654 15.16 24.55 -37.05
C SER A 654 15.92 24.92 -38.32
N ASN A 655 17.22 24.60 -38.43
CA ASN A 655 18.12 25.18 -39.43
C ASN A 655 18.68 24.18 -40.44
N LEU A 656 18.42 22.88 -40.29
CA LEU A 656 18.89 21.86 -41.22
C LEU A 656 17.75 21.15 -41.94
N VAL A 657 18.06 20.66 -43.13
CA VAL A 657 17.23 19.78 -43.96
C VAL A 657 18.09 18.64 -44.52
N LEU A 658 17.49 17.48 -44.75
CA LEU A 658 18.16 16.33 -45.38
C LEU A 658 18.23 16.51 -46.89
N ARG A 659 19.43 16.35 -47.45
CA ARG A 659 19.68 16.40 -48.90
C ARG A 659 20.78 15.41 -49.23
N GLU A 660 20.42 14.28 -49.82
CA GLU A 660 21.36 13.21 -50.14
C GLU A 660 22.53 13.74 -51.00
N GLY A 661 23.75 13.36 -50.64
CA GLY A 661 24.99 13.76 -51.34
C GLY A 661 25.38 15.24 -51.21
N HIS A 662 24.55 16.11 -50.60
CA HIS A 662 24.88 17.51 -50.42
C HIS A 662 25.98 17.67 -49.36
N ARG A 663 27.03 18.45 -49.66
CA ARG A 663 28.13 18.72 -48.74
C ARG A 663 28.04 20.11 -48.14
N THR A 664 27.98 20.19 -46.82
CA THR A 664 28.03 21.46 -46.09
C THR A 664 29.28 21.52 -45.22
N SER A 665 30.06 22.57 -45.41
CA SER A 665 31.28 22.83 -44.62
C SER A 665 30.93 23.24 -43.20
N VAL A 666 31.73 22.80 -42.22
CA VAL A 666 31.59 23.25 -40.82
C VAL A 666 31.99 24.72 -40.70
N GLY A 667 33.11 25.11 -41.31
CA GLY A 667 33.59 26.49 -41.34
C GLY A 667 34.05 27.07 -39.99
N VAL A 668 34.43 28.34 -40.00
CA VAL A 668 34.81 29.12 -38.81
C VAL A 668 33.99 30.40 -38.74
N ALA A 669 33.50 30.75 -37.55
CA ALA A 669 32.68 31.93 -37.35
C ALA A 669 33.56 33.18 -37.19
N LYS A 670 33.62 34.00 -38.24
CA LYS A 670 34.28 35.32 -38.22
C LYS A 670 33.22 36.41 -38.14
N PRO A 671 33.36 37.40 -37.23
CA PRO A 671 32.41 38.51 -37.15
C PRO A 671 32.30 39.23 -38.50
N ASP A 672 31.08 39.51 -38.92
CA ASP A 672 30.84 40.41 -40.02
C ASP A 672 31.01 41.85 -39.50
N LYS A 673 31.85 42.63 -40.19
CA LYS A 673 32.15 44.02 -39.81
C LYS A 673 31.33 45.03 -40.59
N ASP A 674 30.51 44.57 -41.55
CA ASP A 674 29.62 45.44 -42.30
C ASP A 674 28.41 45.86 -41.44
N PRO A 675 28.26 47.17 -41.12
CA PRO A 675 27.12 47.67 -40.35
C PRO A 675 25.76 47.45 -41.02
N GLY A 676 25.72 47.20 -42.33
CA GLY A 676 24.51 46.92 -43.09
C GLY A 676 24.14 45.42 -43.20
N SER A 677 24.98 44.54 -42.67
CA SER A 677 24.76 43.09 -42.75
C SER A 677 23.59 42.64 -41.89
N LYS A 678 22.79 41.72 -42.42
CA LYS A 678 21.65 41.12 -41.70
C LYS A 678 22.08 40.04 -40.70
N SER A 679 23.35 39.61 -40.75
CA SER A 679 23.90 38.53 -39.92
C SER A 679 25.14 38.99 -39.16
N ARG A 680 25.40 38.41 -37.99
CA ARG A 680 26.54 38.80 -37.14
C ARG A 680 27.87 38.20 -37.59
N TYR A 681 27.83 37.14 -38.40
CA TYR A 681 29.00 36.40 -38.85
C TYR A 681 29.02 36.25 -40.38
N LEU A 682 30.22 36.15 -40.94
CA LEU A 682 30.41 35.81 -42.36
C LEU A 682 30.02 34.34 -42.62
N HIS A 683 29.53 34.06 -43.83
CA HIS A 683 29.18 32.71 -44.31
C HIS A 683 28.05 32.00 -43.53
N VAL A 684 27.15 32.75 -42.89
CA VAL A 684 25.99 32.21 -42.13
C VAL A 684 25.05 31.37 -42.99
N ALA A 685 24.93 31.63 -44.29
CA ALA A 685 24.10 30.84 -45.20
C ALA A 685 24.83 29.63 -45.82
N GLU A 686 26.14 29.50 -45.62
CA GLU A 686 27.01 28.54 -46.32
C GLU A 686 27.60 27.49 -45.38
N TRP A 687 27.95 27.86 -44.15
CA TRP A 687 28.71 27.01 -43.22
C TRP A 687 27.94 26.75 -41.92
N LEU A 688 28.05 25.53 -41.39
CA LEU A 688 27.29 25.08 -40.22
C LEU A 688 27.61 25.89 -38.96
N TYR A 689 28.89 26.12 -38.64
CA TYR A 689 29.27 26.75 -37.37
C TYR A 689 28.96 28.26 -37.31
N PRO A 690 29.22 29.08 -38.37
CA PRO A 690 28.72 30.45 -38.41
C PRO A 690 27.20 30.55 -38.27
N ASN A 691 26.45 29.68 -38.95
CA ASN A 691 25.00 29.62 -38.84
C ASN A 691 24.54 29.33 -37.42
N TYR A 692 25.11 28.28 -36.81
CA TYR A 692 24.85 27.92 -35.41
C TYR A 692 25.15 29.08 -34.45
N ARG A 693 26.25 29.81 -34.64
CA ARG A 693 26.58 30.95 -33.78
C ARG A 693 25.57 32.09 -33.92
N ASP A 694 25.16 32.41 -35.15
CA ASP A 694 24.16 33.45 -35.42
C ASP A 694 22.80 33.07 -34.79
N TYR A 695 22.41 31.79 -34.89
CA TYR A 695 21.23 31.24 -34.23
C TYR A 695 21.32 31.33 -32.70
N THR A 696 22.41 30.88 -32.09
CA THR A 696 22.53 30.96 -30.62
C THR A 696 22.48 32.39 -30.10
N ASP A 697 23.09 33.32 -30.85
CA ASP A 697 23.10 34.74 -30.52
C ASP A 697 21.69 35.37 -30.66
N SER A 698 20.86 34.89 -31.60
CA SER A 698 19.48 35.38 -31.79
C SER A 698 18.50 34.84 -30.73
N VAL A 699 18.70 33.60 -30.27
CA VAL A 699 17.90 32.97 -29.20
C VAL A 699 18.42 33.33 -27.80
N GLY A 700 19.55 34.02 -27.70
CA GLY A 700 20.15 34.45 -26.44
C GLY A 700 20.83 33.33 -25.64
N LYS A 701 21.18 32.21 -26.29
CA LYS A 701 21.92 31.08 -25.69
C LYS A 701 23.43 31.31 -25.84
N ARG A 702 24.23 30.75 -24.92
CA ARG A 702 25.71 30.85 -24.98
C ARG A 702 26.26 29.84 -26.01
N PRO A 703 26.98 30.28 -27.06
CA PRO A 703 27.46 29.38 -28.11
C PRO A 703 28.56 28.44 -27.60
N LEU A 704 28.56 27.21 -28.12
CA LEU A 704 29.67 26.28 -27.94
C LEU A 704 30.92 26.73 -28.72
N SER A 705 32.09 26.31 -28.22
CA SER A 705 33.33 26.36 -29.01
C SER A 705 33.19 25.51 -30.28
N LEU A 706 33.90 25.84 -31.35
CA LEU A 706 33.86 25.08 -32.61
C LEU A 706 34.10 23.57 -32.40
N ARG A 707 35.08 23.23 -31.57
CA ARG A 707 35.40 21.81 -31.28
C ARG A 707 34.27 21.12 -30.53
N SER A 708 33.71 21.79 -29.53
CA SER A 708 32.57 21.27 -28.74
C SER A 708 31.31 21.13 -29.60
N PHE A 709 31.03 22.10 -30.47
CA PHE A 709 29.92 22.05 -31.41
C PHE A 709 30.03 20.84 -32.35
N VAL A 710 31.19 20.66 -33.00
CA VAL A 710 31.41 19.50 -33.88
C VAL A 710 31.25 18.20 -33.12
N SER A 711 31.84 18.09 -31.93
CA SER A 711 31.74 16.89 -31.10
C SER A 711 30.29 16.58 -30.69
N MET A 712 29.50 17.58 -30.34
CA MET A 712 28.09 17.39 -29.97
C MET A 712 27.21 17.08 -31.19
N LEU A 713 27.49 17.67 -32.35
CA LEU A 713 26.79 17.37 -33.59
C LEU A 713 27.06 15.93 -34.05
N GLU A 714 28.31 15.48 -33.95
CA GLU A 714 28.68 14.08 -34.22
C GLU A 714 28.01 13.12 -33.23
N ASP A 715 28.01 13.44 -31.93
CA ASP A 715 27.31 12.61 -30.91
C ASP A 715 25.81 12.53 -31.20
N LEU A 716 25.17 13.66 -31.53
CA LEU A 716 23.75 13.73 -31.85
C LEU A 716 23.41 12.86 -33.08
N ILE A 717 24.11 13.04 -34.20
CA ILE A 717 23.78 12.37 -35.46
C ILE A 717 24.15 10.87 -35.44
N PHE A 718 25.37 10.55 -35.00
CA PHE A 718 25.91 9.19 -35.16
C PHE A 718 25.65 8.27 -33.97
N TYR A 719 25.17 8.80 -32.84
CA TYR A 719 24.90 8.02 -31.64
C TYR A 719 23.48 8.20 -31.12
N GLN A 720 23.01 9.43 -30.91
CA GLN A 720 21.66 9.66 -30.36
C GLN A 720 20.56 9.42 -31.40
N LEU A 721 20.80 9.81 -32.66
CA LEU A 721 19.88 9.63 -33.78
C LEU A 721 20.42 8.62 -34.80
N LYS A 722 21.26 7.67 -34.37
CA LYS A 722 21.95 6.73 -35.25
C LYS A 722 20.98 5.99 -36.17
N ASP A 723 19.89 5.47 -35.61
CA ASP A 723 18.93 4.64 -36.36
C ASP A 723 18.03 5.48 -37.29
N LYS A 724 18.07 6.82 -37.17
CA LYS A 724 17.26 7.78 -37.96
C LYS A 724 18.08 8.59 -38.97
N LEU A 725 19.33 8.95 -38.63
CA LEU A 725 20.21 9.83 -39.42
C LEU A 725 21.58 9.23 -39.73
N GLY A 726 22.02 8.21 -38.98
CA GLY A 726 23.41 7.75 -39.00
C GLY A 726 23.89 7.25 -40.37
N ASP A 727 23.00 6.62 -41.15
CA ASP A 727 23.31 6.13 -42.49
C ASP A 727 23.12 7.20 -43.59
N LEU A 728 22.31 8.22 -43.31
CA LEU A 728 21.98 9.31 -44.26
C LEU A 728 23.04 10.41 -44.27
N VAL A 729 23.80 10.55 -43.18
CA VAL A 729 24.79 11.60 -43.00
C VAL A 729 26.19 11.01 -42.91
N LYS A 730 27.20 11.65 -43.53
CA LYS A 730 28.60 11.22 -43.46
C LYS A 730 29.51 12.35 -43.02
N ARG A 731 30.54 12.02 -42.24
CA ARG A 731 31.58 12.97 -41.82
C ARG A 731 32.79 12.87 -42.74
N GLY A 732 33.28 14.02 -43.20
CA GLY A 732 34.45 14.09 -44.06
C GLY A 732 35.37 15.27 -43.73
N LYS A 733 36.59 15.20 -44.26
CA LYS A 733 37.59 16.27 -44.18
C LYS A 733 38.40 16.31 -45.47
N ASP A 734 38.56 17.50 -46.03
CA ASP A 734 39.45 17.73 -47.17
C ASP A 734 40.61 18.66 -46.77
N ARG A 735 41.38 19.13 -47.76
CA ARG A 735 42.51 20.06 -47.54
C ARG A 735 42.06 21.46 -47.09
N ALA A 736 40.79 21.82 -47.26
CA ALA A 736 40.23 23.15 -47.04
C ALA A 736 39.36 23.26 -45.77
N SER A 737 38.53 22.26 -45.45
CA SER A 737 37.64 22.27 -44.29
C SER A 737 37.20 20.87 -43.84
N SER A 738 36.56 20.79 -42.66
CA SER A 738 35.76 19.61 -42.30
C SER A 738 34.32 19.83 -42.72
N PHE A 739 33.63 18.79 -43.20
CA PHE A 739 32.28 18.89 -43.75
C PHE A 739 31.39 17.72 -43.30
N PHE A 740 30.09 17.91 -43.44
CA PHE A 740 29.10 16.84 -43.37
C PHE A 740 28.44 16.69 -44.73
N GLU A 741 28.22 15.46 -45.16
CA GLU A 741 27.50 15.10 -46.38
C GLU A 741 26.11 14.55 -46.00
N GLY A 742 25.05 14.94 -46.68
CA GLY A 742 23.66 14.50 -46.41
C GLY A 742 22.78 15.51 -45.68
N ILE A 743 23.37 16.57 -45.11
CA ILE A 743 22.65 17.67 -44.44
C ILE A 743 22.97 19.00 -45.11
N LYS A 744 21.98 19.89 -45.18
CA LYS A 744 22.09 21.24 -45.77
C LYS A 744 21.47 22.28 -44.83
N LEU A 745 22.03 23.50 -44.83
CA LEU A 745 21.39 24.66 -44.20
C LEU A 745 20.07 25.01 -44.88
N ARG A 746 19.01 25.05 -44.08
CA ARG A 746 17.64 25.40 -44.48
C ARG A 746 17.61 26.81 -45.07
N GLN A 747 16.96 26.93 -46.21
CA GLN A 747 16.70 28.19 -46.89
C GLN A 747 15.21 28.52 -46.84
N ASN A 748 14.84 29.79 -47.07
CA ASN A 748 13.44 30.26 -47.00
C ASN A 748 12.48 29.54 -47.96
N PHE A 749 12.98 28.86 -48.98
CA PHE A 749 12.19 28.11 -49.95
C PHE A 749 12.09 26.61 -49.65
N ASP A 750 12.85 26.10 -48.68
CA ASP A 750 12.73 24.71 -48.23
C ASP A 750 11.44 24.57 -47.41
N ARG A 751 10.53 23.70 -47.88
CA ARG A 751 9.21 23.46 -47.25
C ARG A 751 9.18 22.23 -46.34
N ASP A 752 10.34 21.61 -46.10
CA ASP A 752 10.45 20.44 -45.23
C ASP A 752 10.01 20.78 -43.81
N ASP A 753 9.42 19.82 -43.11
CA ASP A 753 9.14 19.95 -41.68
C ASP A 753 10.43 20.11 -40.88
N ALA A 754 10.29 20.48 -39.60
CA ALA A 754 11.43 20.56 -38.70
C ALA A 754 12.15 19.19 -38.64
N LEU A 755 13.47 19.20 -38.81
CA LEU A 755 14.20 17.99 -39.19
C LEU A 755 14.05 16.90 -38.15
N ILE A 756 14.27 17.21 -36.87
CA ILE A 756 14.17 16.20 -35.80
C ILE A 756 12.73 15.76 -35.62
N ASP A 757 11.76 16.70 -35.59
CA ASP A 757 10.35 16.35 -35.41
C ASP A 757 9.85 15.38 -36.48
N SER A 758 10.24 15.60 -37.74
CA SER A 758 9.89 14.71 -38.86
C SER A 758 10.47 13.29 -38.76
N LEU A 759 11.53 13.09 -37.98
CA LEU A 759 12.12 11.76 -37.75
C LEU A 759 11.38 10.96 -36.67
N PHE A 760 10.64 11.64 -35.79
CA PHE A 760 9.88 11.05 -34.69
C PHE A 760 8.39 10.95 -35.02
N ILE A 761 7.86 11.85 -35.82
CA ILE A 761 6.45 11.89 -36.23
C ILE A 761 6.43 11.73 -37.75
N PRO A 762 6.17 10.52 -38.28
CA PRO A 762 6.04 10.34 -39.72
C PRO A 762 4.85 11.18 -40.21
N SER A 763 5.09 12.15 -41.09
CA SER A 763 4.02 12.92 -41.72
C SER A 763 3.12 11.96 -42.50
N ALA A 764 1.81 12.01 -42.25
CA ALA A 764 0.81 11.31 -43.06
C ALA A 764 0.93 11.80 -44.51
N THR A 765 1.69 11.10 -45.34
CA THR A 765 1.92 11.43 -46.74
C THR A 765 0.99 10.57 -47.60
N THR A 766 -0.15 11.17 -47.92
CA THR A 766 -0.78 11.21 -49.25
C THR A 766 -0.41 10.08 -50.22
N GLU A 767 -1.10 8.93 -50.12
CA GLU A 767 -1.19 8.02 -51.27
C GLU A 767 -2.27 8.54 -52.23
N LEU A 768 -1.83 9.32 -53.22
CA LEU A 768 -2.55 9.50 -54.47
C LEU A 768 -2.46 8.20 -55.25
N THR A 769 -3.49 7.34 -55.20
CA THR A 769 -3.69 6.29 -56.19
C THR A 769 -4.59 6.79 -57.30
N ASP A 770 -3.94 7.10 -58.40
CA ASP A 770 -4.47 7.25 -59.74
C ASP A 770 -4.94 5.87 -60.24
N VAL A 771 -6.25 5.63 -60.35
CA VAL A 771 -6.81 4.56 -61.20
C VAL A 771 -8.11 5.05 -61.83
N SER A 772 -8.01 5.33 -63.12
CA SER A 772 -9.09 5.50 -64.09
C SER A 772 -9.95 4.24 -64.26
N SER A 773 -11.18 4.48 -64.72
CA SER A 773 -12.05 3.61 -65.54
C SER A 773 -12.56 2.30 -64.93
N GLU A 774 -13.87 2.20 -64.68
CA GLU A 774 -14.83 1.61 -65.64
C GLU A 774 -16.29 1.76 -65.14
N THR A 775 -17.14 2.05 -66.12
CA THR A 775 -18.62 1.98 -66.22
C THR A 775 -19.26 0.80 -65.45
N SER A 776 -20.53 0.78 -65.00
CA SER A 776 -21.79 1.23 -65.59
C SER A 776 -22.95 0.98 -64.60
N ASP A 777 -23.98 1.84 -64.67
CA ASP A 777 -25.43 1.57 -64.60
C ASP A 777 -26.06 0.74 -63.47
N ILE A 778 -27.04 1.39 -62.81
CA ILE A 778 -28.47 1.03 -62.62
C ILE A 778 -28.90 1.73 -61.31
N GLN A 779 -29.42 2.95 -61.39
CA GLN A 779 -30.86 3.30 -61.50
C GLN A 779 -31.73 2.92 -60.29
N ASP A 780 -32.24 3.99 -59.69
CA ASP A 780 -33.64 4.20 -59.32
C ASP A 780 -34.20 3.57 -58.03
N GLU A 781 -34.39 4.48 -57.06
CA GLU A 781 -35.69 5.07 -56.71
C GLU A 781 -36.08 5.05 -55.21
N ALA A 782 -36.21 6.28 -54.71
CA ALA A 782 -37.33 6.81 -53.94
C ALA A 782 -37.60 6.30 -52.50
N GLY A 783 -37.23 7.14 -51.53
CA GLY A 783 -38.09 8.29 -51.19
C GLY A 783 -38.90 8.23 -49.88
N ILE A 784 -38.70 9.29 -49.07
CA ILE A 784 -39.70 10.02 -48.25
C ILE A 784 -40.11 9.32 -46.94
N GLY A 785 -40.16 9.92 -45.75
CA GLY A 785 -40.00 11.28 -45.21
C GLY A 785 -40.33 11.17 -43.70
N ALA A 786 -39.51 11.64 -42.77
CA ALA A 786 -39.55 12.96 -42.13
C ALA A 786 -40.93 13.37 -41.54
N LYS A 787 -40.98 13.53 -40.20
CA LYS A 787 -41.33 14.77 -39.46
C LYS A 787 -41.70 14.45 -37.98
N GLU A 788 -40.91 14.91 -37.01
CA GLU A 788 -41.01 16.19 -36.23
C GLU A 788 -41.63 15.93 -34.85
N GLY A 789 -40.84 15.96 -33.77
CA GLY A 789 -40.82 17.08 -32.81
C GLY A 789 -41.48 16.63 -31.49
N THR A 790 -41.09 16.95 -30.26
CA THR A 790 -40.30 18.05 -29.68
C THR A 790 -40.13 17.76 -28.16
N THR A 791 -38.91 17.96 -27.63
CA THR A 791 -38.50 18.53 -26.31
C THR A 791 -39.31 18.18 -25.03
N GLU A 792 -38.72 17.69 -23.93
CA GLU A 792 -37.82 18.43 -23.01
C GLU A 792 -36.94 17.51 -22.08
N SER A 793 -35.62 17.81 -22.10
CA SER A 793 -34.64 17.98 -20.98
C SER A 793 -34.22 16.84 -19.99
N VAL A 794 -32.89 16.53 -20.07
CA VAL A 794 -31.87 16.12 -19.02
C VAL A 794 -31.98 14.69 -18.42
N PHE A 795 -31.02 13.74 -18.51
CA PHE A 795 -29.54 13.71 -18.42
C PHE A 795 -28.91 12.60 -19.32
N PRO A 796 -27.69 12.77 -19.90
CA PRO A 796 -27.13 11.85 -20.88
C PRO A 796 -26.29 10.69 -20.33
N VAL A 797 -26.45 9.57 -21.04
CA VAL A 797 -25.73 8.30 -21.10
C VAL A 797 -24.34 8.49 -21.75
N SER A 798 -23.31 7.80 -21.25
CA SER A 798 -22.12 7.30 -21.99
C SER A 798 -21.29 6.48 -20.99
N GLU A 799 -20.99 5.20 -21.14
CA GLU A 799 -20.30 4.54 -22.26
C GLU A 799 -20.97 3.23 -22.72
N THR A 800 -20.93 3.00 -24.03
CA THR A 800 -21.70 2.02 -24.80
C THR A 800 -20.76 1.23 -25.73
N SER A 801 -19.73 0.53 -25.24
CA SER A 801 -18.93 -0.34 -26.15
C SER A 801 -18.25 -1.52 -25.44
N PHE A 802 -18.29 -2.70 -26.06
CA PHE A 802 -17.70 -3.95 -25.55
C PHE A 802 -17.18 -4.87 -26.68
N GLU A 803 -16.08 -5.59 -26.42
CA GLU A 803 -15.41 -6.51 -27.35
C GLU A 803 -15.82 -7.98 -27.16
N VAL A 804 -15.94 -8.71 -28.28
CA VAL A 804 -16.08 -10.19 -28.32
C VAL A 804 -15.19 -10.75 -29.44
N GLY A 805 -14.08 -11.39 -29.07
CA GLY A 805 -13.10 -11.89 -30.05
C GLY A 805 -12.41 -10.74 -30.79
N ASP A 806 -12.17 -10.88 -32.10
CA ASP A 806 -11.43 -9.88 -32.89
C ASP A 806 -12.29 -8.67 -33.33
N ARG A 807 -13.35 -8.32 -32.57
CA ARG A 807 -14.20 -7.12 -32.81
C ARG A 807 -14.59 -6.43 -31.49
N VAL A 808 -14.39 -5.09 -31.43
CA VAL A 808 -15.12 -4.17 -30.53
C VAL A 808 -16.43 -3.81 -31.20
N VAL A 809 -17.53 -3.85 -30.46
CA VAL A 809 -18.81 -3.29 -30.88
C VAL A 809 -19.10 -2.06 -30.04
N ASP A 810 -19.24 -0.90 -30.68
CA ASP A 810 -19.73 0.33 -30.08
C ASP A 810 -21.24 0.43 -30.31
N PHE A 811 -22.06 0.37 -29.24
CA PHE A 811 -23.51 0.44 -29.36
C PHE A 811 -24.01 1.80 -29.89
N SER A 812 -23.17 2.84 -29.90
CA SER A 812 -23.55 4.15 -30.46
C SER A 812 -23.24 4.27 -31.96
N GLU A 813 -22.22 3.57 -32.47
CA GLU A 813 -21.77 3.68 -33.87
C GLU A 813 -22.05 2.42 -34.72
N ASP A 814 -22.07 1.20 -34.17
CA ASP A 814 -22.23 -0.05 -34.95
C ASP A 814 -23.69 -0.41 -35.29
N LEU A 815 -24.67 0.31 -34.75
CA LEU A 815 -26.09 0.12 -35.06
C LEU A 815 -26.55 0.85 -36.33
N GLU A 816 -25.81 1.86 -36.82
CA GLU A 816 -26.20 2.58 -38.04
C GLU A 816 -25.97 1.76 -39.32
N GLY A 817 -25.15 0.71 -39.27
CA GLY A 817 -24.68 -0.02 -40.46
C GLY A 817 -25.41 -1.32 -40.85
N VAL A 818 -26.32 -1.87 -40.02
CA VAL A 818 -26.94 -3.19 -40.30
C VAL A 818 -28.45 -3.09 -40.49
N ILE A 819 -28.86 -3.05 -41.76
CA ILE A 819 -30.26 -3.22 -42.19
C ILE A 819 -30.64 -4.71 -42.11
N ILE A 820 -31.40 -5.11 -41.08
CA ILE A 820 -32.17 -6.36 -41.13
C ILE A 820 -33.51 -6.03 -41.80
N LYS A 821 -33.79 -6.64 -42.97
CA LYS A 821 -35.02 -6.46 -43.73
C LYS A 821 -36.26 -6.58 -42.83
N LYS A 822 -37.05 -5.51 -42.78
CA LYS A 822 -38.44 -5.49 -42.33
C LYS A 822 -39.20 -6.59 -43.06
N ASP A 823 -39.57 -7.65 -42.34
CA ASP A 823 -40.64 -8.54 -42.79
C ASP A 823 -41.73 -8.66 -41.72
N ARG A 824 -42.83 -7.96 -42.02
CA ARG A 824 -44.24 -8.08 -41.62
C ARG A 824 -44.60 -8.69 -40.24
N GLN A 825 -45.01 -7.78 -39.35
CA GLN A 825 -46.21 -7.79 -38.48
C GLN A 825 -46.64 -9.12 -37.82
N GLN A 826 -46.43 -9.22 -36.50
CA GLN A 826 -47.47 -8.97 -35.47
C GLN A 826 -46.75 -8.78 -34.12
N PRO A 827 -47.20 -7.84 -33.26
CA PRO A 827 -46.60 -7.68 -31.95
C PRO A 827 -46.94 -8.90 -31.09
N PHE A 828 -45.94 -9.47 -30.41
CA PHE A 828 -46.10 -10.76 -29.71
C PHE A 828 -47.00 -10.56 -28.48
N PRO A 829 -48.17 -11.22 -28.40
CA PRO A 829 -49.04 -11.07 -27.24
C PRO A 829 -48.41 -11.76 -26.03
N TYR A 830 -48.27 -11.04 -24.93
CA TYR A 830 -47.86 -11.60 -23.64
C TYR A 830 -48.90 -11.28 -22.57
N LEU A 831 -48.89 -12.07 -21.50
CA LEU A 831 -49.89 -12.04 -20.45
C LEU A 831 -49.25 -11.47 -19.18
N LEU A 832 -49.60 -10.23 -18.85
CA LEU A 832 -49.21 -9.55 -17.62
C LEU A 832 -50.10 -10.04 -16.48
N LYS A 833 -49.48 -10.55 -15.42
CA LYS A 833 -50.20 -11.04 -14.24
C LYS A 833 -49.77 -10.24 -13.02
N LEU A 834 -50.70 -9.49 -12.43
CA LEU A 834 -50.44 -8.66 -11.25
C LEU A 834 -50.69 -9.47 -9.98
N ASP A 835 -50.03 -9.12 -8.86
CA ASP A 835 -50.02 -9.94 -7.62
C ASP A 835 -51.39 -10.07 -6.94
N ASN A 836 -52.39 -9.30 -7.37
CA ASN A 836 -53.79 -9.37 -6.96
C ASN A 836 -54.66 -10.30 -7.84
N GLY A 837 -54.07 -11.02 -8.79
CA GLY A 837 -54.74 -12.03 -9.62
C GLY A 837 -55.42 -11.48 -10.89
N CYS A 838 -55.28 -10.19 -11.19
CA CYS A 838 -55.75 -9.62 -12.46
C CYS A 838 -54.78 -9.93 -13.60
N GLU A 839 -55.33 -10.38 -14.73
CA GLU A 839 -54.59 -10.69 -15.95
C GLU A 839 -54.85 -9.60 -17.02
N HIS A 840 -53.79 -9.02 -17.57
CA HIS A 840 -53.86 -8.05 -18.67
C HIS A 840 -53.13 -8.60 -19.90
N ARG A 841 -53.74 -8.52 -21.08
CA ARG A 841 -53.13 -8.96 -22.35
C ARG A 841 -52.70 -7.75 -23.16
N THR A 842 -51.42 -7.73 -23.52
CA THR A 842 -50.79 -6.65 -24.31
C THR A 842 -49.70 -7.23 -25.22
N SER A 843 -49.00 -6.41 -26.00
CA SER A 843 -48.10 -6.87 -27.08
C SER A 843 -46.75 -6.14 -27.12
N LEU A 844 -45.64 -6.89 -27.27
CA LEU A 844 -44.25 -6.38 -27.33
C LEU A 844 -43.91 -5.89 -28.74
N ASP A 845 -43.25 -4.72 -28.84
CA ASP A 845 -42.71 -4.23 -30.11
C ASP A 845 -41.33 -4.84 -30.42
N PHE A 846 -41.10 -5.15 -31.70
CA PHE A 846 -40.11 -6.16 -32.10
C PHE A 846 -38.64 -5.70 -31.99
N LEU A 847 -38.41 -4.39 -31.85
CA LEU A 847 -37.06 -3.80 -31.90
C LEU A 847 -36.42 -3.60 -30.53
N ASP A 848 -37.20 -3.41 -29.47
CA ASP A 848 -36.63 -2.95 -28.18
C ASP A 848 -36.55 -4.01 -27.09
N PHE A 849 -37.12 -5.21 -27.30
CA PHE A 849 -37.06 -6.33 -26.32
C PHE A 849 -37.46 -5.93 -24.86
N VAL A 850 -38.21 -4.85 -24.67
CA VAL A 850 -38.59 -4.23 -23.38
C VAL A 850 -40.12 -3.98 -23.36
N PRO A 851 -40.84 -4.22 -22.23
CA PRO A 851 -42.26 -3.86 -22.09
C PRO A 851 -42.50 -2.37 -22.37
N ASN A 852 -43.66 -2.00 -22.92
CA ASN A 852 -43.92 -0.59 -23.21
C ASN A 852 -44.00 0.27 -21.93
N GLU A 853 -43.83 1.58 -22.10
CA GLU A 853 -43.75 2.55 -21.00
C GLU A 853 -45.03 2.62 -20.16
N GLU A 854 -46.20 2.42 -20.77
CA GLU A 854 -47.50 2.40 -20.08
C GLU A 854 -47.61 1.22 -19.09
N ASP A 855 -47.11 0.03 -19.47
CA ASP A 855 -47.11 -1.16 -18.62
C ASP A 855 -46.17 -1.03 -17.42
N LEU A 856 -44.99 -0.42 -17.62
CA LEU A 856 -44.02 -0.14 -16.55
C LEU A 856 -44.57 0.90 -15.57
N THR A 857 -45.30 1.89 -16.08
CA THR A 857 -45.96 2.92 -15.27
C THR A 857 -47.09 2.32 -14.44
N LEU A 858 -47.92 1.44 -15.01
CA LEU A 858 -48.97 0.73 -14.28
C LEU A 858 -48.41 -0.20 -13.19
N ALA A 859 -47.35 -0.96 -13.50
CA ALA A 859 -46.70 -1.85 -12.52
C ALA A 859 -46.11 -1.06 -11.34
N SER A 860 -45.51 0.10 -11.62
CA SER A 860 -45.01 1.02 -10.59
C SER A 860 -46.15 1.66 -9.77
N GLN A 861 -47.26 2.06 -10.41
CA GLN A 861 -48.37 2.73 -9.74
C GLN A 861 -49.13 1.82 -8.77
N TYR A 862 -49.22 0.52 -9.09
CA TYR A 862 -49.92 -0.47 -8.27
C TYR A 862 -48.98 -1.38 -7.45
N ASN A 863 -47.67 -1.12 -7.47
CA ASN A 863 -46.64 -1.88 -6.78
C ASN A 863 -46.74 -3.41 -7.02
N CYS A 864 -46.96 -3.79 -8.27
CA CYS A 864 -47.18 -5.17 -8.70
C CYS A 864 -46.02 -5.69 -9.56
N ASN A 865 -45.74 -7.00 -9.50
CA ASN A 865 -44.69 -7.63 -10.32
C ASN A 865 -45.15 -7.91 -11.77
N ILE A 866 -44.20 -7.88 -12.73
CA ILE A 866 -44.41 -8.25 -14.15
C ILE A 866 -43.85 -9.67 -14.39
N TYR A 867 -44.62 -10.54 -15.05
CA TYR A 867 -44.23 -11.92 -15.36
C TYR A 867 -44.45 -12.26 -16.84
N PHE A 868 -43.48 -12.93 -17.48
CA PHE A 868 -43.61 -13.46 -18.84
C PHE A 868 -43.96 -14.95 -18.81
N ALA A 869 -44.83 -15.39 -19.73
CA ALA A 869 -45.10 -16.81 -19.89
C ALA A 869 -43.90 -17.56 -20.53
N GLY A 870 -43.70 -18.81 -20.14
CA GLY A 870 -42.44 -19.54 -20.34
C GLY A 870 -42.06 -19.87 -21.79
N ARG A 871 -43.02 -19.86 -22.75
CA ARG A 871 -42.73 -20.12 -24.18
C ARG A 871 -42.24 -18.87 -24.91
N GLU A 872 -42.76 -17.70 -24.54
CA GLU A 872 -42.42 -16.41 -25.13
C GLU A 872 -41.01 -15.96 -24.69
N LEU A 873 -40.65 -16.21 -23.42
CA LEU A 873 -39.32 -15.91 -22.86
C LEU A 873 -38.17 -16.65 -23.58
N ALA A 874 -38.41 -17.91 -23.99
CA ALA A 874 -37.42 -18.71 -24.72
C ALA A 874 -37.15 -18.17 -26.13
N CYS A 875 -38.16 -17.59 -26.80
CA CYS A 875 -38.05 -17.04 -28.15
C CYS A 875 -37.21 -15.75 -28.17
N VAL A 876 -37.37 -14.89 -27.16
CA VAL A 876 -36.61 -13.65 -26.98
C VAL A 876 -35.11 -13.95 -26.73
N ILE A 877 -34.83 -14.87 -25.80
CA ILE A 877 -33.46 -15.30 -25.48
C ILE A 877 -32.77 -15.95 -26.69
N GLY A 878 -33.49 -16.79 -27.45
CA GLY A 878 -32.96 -17.47 -28.63
C GLY A 878 -32.53 -16.50 -29.75
N LYS A 879 -33.14 -15.32 -29.85
CA LYS A 879 -32.75 -14.29 -30.83
C LYS A 879 -31.57 -13.44 -30.34
N MET A 880 -31.52 -13.09 -29.06
CA MET A 880 -30.37 -12.39 -28.47
C MET A 880 -29.08 -13.23 -28.55
N LEU A 881 -29.19 -14.54 -28.37
CA LEU A 881 -28.04 -15.44 -28.50
C LEU A 881 -27.52 -15.55 -29.93
N ARG A 882 -28.40 -15.52 -30.96
CA ARG A 882 -27.97 -15.46 -32.38
C ARG A 882 -27.13 -14.23 -32.66
N PHE A 883 -27.53 -13.10 -32.08
CA PHE A 883 -26.86 -11.81 -32.26
C PHE A 883 -25.45 -11.82 -31.65
N PHE A 884 -25.32 -12.19 -30.37
CA PHE A 884 -24.02 -12.23 -29.68
C PHE A 884 -23.06 -13.33 -30.17
N LEU A 885 -23.57 -14.30 -30.95
CA LEU A 885 -22.75 -15.35 -31.58
C LEU A 885 -22.40 -15.06 -33.06
N GLY A 886 -22.83 -13.93 -33.62
CA GLY A 886 -22.45 -13.51 -34.98
C GLY A 886 -23.28 -14.12 -36.13
N GLY A 887 -24.52 -14.56 -35.88
CA GLY A 887 -25.50 -14.88 -36.93
C GLY A 887 -25.66 -16.35 -37.34
N GLU A 888 -24.66 -17.22 -37.17
CA GLU A 888 -24.78 -18.67 -37.43
C GLU A 888 -24.77 -19.50 -36.14
N ILE A 889 -25.88 -20.19 -35.84
CA ILE A 889 -25.95 -21.18 -34.77
C ILE A 889 -25.68 -22.56 -35.37
N ASP A 890 -24.43 -22.99 -35.37
CA ASP A 890 -24.13 -24.43 -35.39
C ASP A 890 -24.12 -24.94 -33.95
N ILE A 891 -25.25 -25.52 -33.54
CA ILE A 891 -25.55 -25.95 -32.17
C ILE A 891 -24.63 -27.09 -31.69
N TYR A 892 -23.93 -27.76 -32.61
CA TYR A 892 -23.12 -28.94 -32.29
C TYR A 892 -21.59 -28.67 -32.28
N ASN A 893 -21.12 -27.51 -32.76
CA ASN A 893 -19.70 -27.20 -32.90
C ASN A 893 -19.21 -25.94 -32.15
N GLN A 894 -20.07 -25.27 -31.38
CA GLN A 894 -19.70 -24.11 -30.57
C GLN A 894 -19.25 -24.52 -29.16
N SER A 895 -18.19 -23.90 -28.62
CA SER A 895 -17.70 -24.22 -27.27
C SER A 895 -18.68 -23.76 -26.18
N PRO A 896 -18.83 -24.50 -25.06
CA PRO A 896 -19.69 -24.11 -23.94
C PRO A 896 -19.42 -22.71 -23.39
N ASP A 897 -18.18 -22.23 -23.51
CA ASP A 897 -17.77 -20.90 -23.05
C ASP A 897 -18.32 -19.77 -23.94
N LYS A 898 -18.40 -19.98 -25.26
CA LYS A 898 -19.04 -19.00 -26.17
C LYS A 898 -20.53 -18.87 -25.89
N TRP A 899 -21.21 -19.99 -25.65
CA TRP A 899 -22.63 -19.99 -25.28
C TRP A 899 -22.89 -19.30 -23.95
N ASN A 900 -22.07 -19.56 -22.94
CA ASN A 900 -22.20 -18.91 -21.65
C ASN A 900 -21.88 -17.41 -21.71
N SER A 901 -20.95 -17.00 -22.56
CA SER A 901 -20.64 -15.59 -22.79
C SER A 901 -21.82 -14.86 -23.44
N ALA A 902 -22.33 -15.36 -24.56
CA ALA A 902 -23.48 -14.79 -25.26
C ALA A 902 -24.74 -14.72 -24.37
N PHE A 903 -24.93 -15.72 -23.52
CA PHE A 903 -26.04 -15.75 -22.57
C PHE A 903 -25.90 -14.72 -21.45
N ARG A 904 -24.68 -14.47 -20.95
CA ARG A 904 -24.44 -13.41 -19.97
C ARG A 904 -24.68 -12.03 -20.57
N MET A 905 -24.28 -11.81 -21.83
CA MET A 905 -24.54 -10.56 -22.54
C MET A 905 -26.04 -10.30 -22.74
N ALA A 906 -26.82 -11.31 -23.12
CA ALA A 906 -28.27 -11.21 -23.23
C ALA A 906 -28.94 -10.86 -21.88
N CYS A 907 -28.49 -11.46 -20.77
CA CYS A 907 -28.98 -11.12 -19.44
C CYS A 907 -28.59 -9.70 -19.00
N GLN A 908 -27.37 -9.25 -19.31
CA GLN A 908 -26.92 -7.90 -18.96
C GLN A 908 -27.65 -6.82 -19.75
N TYR A 909 -27.95 -7.07 -21.04
CA TYR A 909 -28.75 -6.16 -21.85
C TYR A 909 -30.20 -6.03 -21.33
N LEU A 910 -30.84 -7.15 -20.96
CA LEU A 910 -32.18 -7.12 -20.36
C LEU A 910 -32.21 -6.36 -19.02
N ILE A 911 -31.13 -6.42 -18.25
CA ILE A 911 -31.00 -5.69 -16.98
C ILE A 911 -30.78 -4.19 -17.24
N SER A 912 -29.95 -3.81 -18.21
CA SER A 912 -29.70 -2.40 -18.50
C SER A 912 -30.91 -1.68 -19.09
N CYS A 913 -31.72 -2.36 -19.92
CA CYS A 913 -32.87 -1.74 -20.57
C CYS A 913 -34.14 -1.71 -19.69
N CYS A 914 -34.34 -2.71 -18.82
CA CYS A 914 -35.59 -2.87 -18.05
C CYS A 914 -35.44 -2.65 -16.53
N GLY A 915 -34.25 -2.32 -16.03
CA GLY A 915 -33.98 -2.08 -14.61
C GLY A 915 -34.37 -3.24 -13.68
N GLU A 916 -35.17 -2.94 -12.65
CA GLU A 916 -35.58 -3.91 -11.62
C GLU A 916 -36.43 -5.07 -12.19
N SER A 917 -37.25 -4.78 -13.20
CA SER A 917 -38.04 -5.78 -13.94
C SER A 917 -37.15 -6.71 -14.75
N GLY A 918 -36.10 -6.18 -15.39
CA GLY A 918 -35.09 -6.97 -16.11
C GLY A 918 -34.33 -7.94 -15.20
N SER A 919 -34.00 -7.51 -13.99
CA SER A 919 -33.35 -8.36 -12.98
C SER A 919 -34.23 -9.53 -12.53
N LYS A 920 -35.54 -9.34 -12.43
CA LYS A 920 -36.50 -10.41 -12.06
C LYS A 920 -36.69 -11.43 -13.19
N VAL A 921 -36.71 -10.98 -14.45
CA VAL A 921 -36.74 -11.86 -15.64
C VAL A 921 -35.48 -12.72 -15.73
N VAL A 922 -34.30 -12.12 -15.52
CA VAL A 922 -33.02 -12.85 -15.47
C VAL A 922 -33.00 -13.89 -14.34
N LYS A 923 -33.68 -13.63 -13.23
CA LYS A 923 -33.84 -14.60 -12.14
C LYS A 923 -34.69 -15.82 -12.56
N GLN A 924 -35.83 -15.61 -13.23
CA GLN A 924 -36.64 -16.71 -13.79
C GLN A 924 -35.89 -17.54 -14.84
N ILE A 925 -35.11 -16.88 -15.70
CA ILE A 925 -34.28 -17.55 -16.72
C ILE A 925 -33.24 -18.47 -16.07
N LYS A 926 -32.57 -17.99 -15.01
CA LYS A 926 -31.58 -18.78 -14.25
C LYS A 926 -32.23 -19.96 -13.51
N GLU A 927 -33.46 -19.79 -13.00
CA GLU A 927 -34.22 -20.87 -12.35
C GLU A 927 -34.70 -21.95 -13.35
N ILE A 928 -35.08 -21.57 -14.58
CA ILE A 928 -35.43 -22.52 -15.66
C ILE A 928 -34.18 -23.28 -16.14
N LYS A 929 -33.03 -22.61 -16.31
CA LYS A 929 -31.73 -23.23 -16.62
C LYS A 929 -31.27 -24.20 -15.54
N ALA A 930 -31.60 -23.93 -14.27
CA ALA A 930 -31.30 -24.83 -13.16
C ALA A 930 -32.20 -26.08 -13.13
N LYS A 931 -33.41 -26.02 -13.72
CA LYS A 931 -34.36 -27.14 -13.78
C LYS A 931 -34.21 -28.03 -15.02
N ASN A 932 -33.77 -27.48 -16.15
CA ASN A 932 -33.48 -28.22 -17.38
C ASN A 932 -31.97 -28.18 -17.64
N SER A 933 -31.27 -29.23 -17.20
CA SER A 933 -29.81 -29.38 -17.34
C SER A 933 -29.38 -30.07 -18.65
N SER A 934 -30.28 -30.19 -19.63
CA SER A 934 -30.01 -30.71 -20.97
C SER A 934 -30.03 -29.60 -22.00
#